data_AF-A0A976QAK0-F1
#
_entry.id   AF-A0A976QAK0-F1
#
_cell.length_a   1.000
_cell.length_b   1.000
_cell.length_c   1.000
_cell.angle_alpha   90.00
_cell.angle_beta   90.00
_cell.angle_gamma   90.00
#
_symmetry.space_group_name_H-M   'P 1'
#
loop_
_entity.id
_entity.type
_entity.pdbx_description
1 polymer ?
#
loop_
_entity_poly.entity_id
_entity_poly.type
_entity_poly.pdbx_seq_one_letter_code
_entity_poly.pdbx_strand_id
1 'polypeptide(L)'
;MAGQTRRGANDMSMSGQYHVLTSPRGPTGTRADRGRGADPRRVASVMGAGAGRPRHGSGACAASVGDPKSDIVRLASTASGGAAVSFTVAGASRRVSHRPRKLAKPSAVATQASATDVTQPRVLAFEGVDGAGKSTVIHLVAEHLRARGIPVFLPRVGKEHDSRPTKMIRRLTRDQRNLDLLPEAELALYCAREAQVLGELVEPALARGETVLLDRSMLTPVVLGSFGRGLPRRDCEAMARAAARGRDPDLTFVFDVHPRTSRIRKRLDKVRHHAFRDGGRKGLMGSALKERVRQGYLELARERGYPLFHVERISPTELGQRVVAVLEGAPIDEGIDDGTPAWLVPEDWTLEQALEHLPRPMALYFARGLVAGRDLRRQAAGDEPQIVAWSLDRLDPLRDEMAGIDPVYALRGLVRCPLERDDLRDQYAEIAPQAVALALRFVGGERADRLRERLATRVPGAVVESLVGRDDEWAWALRRRLWKDADHHERASGLVHCRSREAAREREELLKKHPVQGLASLRGAPPDEADPWLRRYVDFAAKTVLRALMGRHDATAVELRERLSDAGREVVDSIRGLDDPASWRLRESVLNRWPSTVAWSLAGLPSSPRAQALLARCKAAAPGDVHLLRRLRDLEEYPLLPSWARLREEDEE
;
A
#
# COMPACT_ATOMS: atom_id res chain seq x y z
N MET A 1 -32.65 -32.89 -49.88
CA MET A 1 -33.29 -33.96 -49.09
C MET A 1 -32.91 -33.70 -47.64
N ALA A 2 -33.79 -33.25 -46.73
CA ALA A 2 -34.98 -33.90 -46.14
C ALA A 2 -34.59 -34.91 -45.03
N GLY A 3 -35.17 -34.95 -43.82
CA GLY A 3 -36.14 -34.06 -43.12
C GLY A 3 -35.49 -33.20 -42.00
N GLN A 4 -36.14 -32.34 -41.21
CA GLN A 4 -37.46 -32.38 -40.53
C GLN A 4 -37.58 -33.58 -39.55
N THR A 5 -37.97 -33.43 -38.28
CA THR A 5 -39.07 -32.61 -37.71
C THR A 5 -38.89 -32.15 -36.23
N ARG A 6 -39.45 -30.96 -35.88
CA ARG A 6 -40.37 -30.59 -34.73
C ARG A 6 -40.03 -31.03 -33.26
N ARG A 7 -40.44 -30.33 -32.17
CA ARG A 7 -41.08 -29.01 -31.87
C ARG A 7 -41.03 -28.73 -30.34
N GLY A 8 -41.23 -27.47 -29.91
CA GLY A 8 -41.45 -27.06 -28.49
C GLY A 8 -40.25 -26.30 -27.91
N ALA A 9 -40.23 -25.01 -27.57
CA ALA A 9 -41.22 -23.99 -27.19
C ALA A 9 -41.54 -23.89 -25.68
N ASN A 10 -40.88 -22.96 -24.98
CA ASN A 10 -41.52 -21.83 -24.29
C ASN A 10 -40.48 -20.80 -23.77
N ASP A 11 -40.92 -19.56 -23.53
CA ASP A 11 -40.11 -18.43 -23.08
C ASP A 11 -39.72 -18.47 -21.59
N MET A 12 -38.55 -17.95 -21.24
CA MET A 12 -38.39 -16.64 -20.56
C MET A 12 -36.96 -16.42 -20.05
N SER A 13 -36.32 -15.32 -20.47
CA SER A 13 -35.11 -14.80 -19.81
C SER A 13 -35.06 -13.27 -19.90
N MET A 14 -35.32 -12.57 -18.80
CA MET A 14 -35.22 -11.09 -18.74
C MET A 14 -33.77 -10.62 -18.80
N SER A 15 -33.48 -9.69 -19.71
CA SER A 15 -32.17 -9.07 -19.89
C SER A 15 -31.98 -7.84 -18.99
N GLY A 16 -31.38 -8.03 -17.81
CA GLY A 16 -30.96 -6.95 -16.91
C GLY A 16 -29.61 -6.35 -17.32
N GLN A 17 -29.60 -5.36 -18.22
CA GLN A 17 -28.37 -4.66 -18.63
C GLN A 17 -27.97 -3.56 -17.63
N TYR A 18 -26.72 -3.59 -17.15
CA TYR A 18 -26.14 -2.54 -16.32
C TYR A 18 -25.69 -1.34 -17.16
N HIS A 19 -26.47 -0.25 -17.16
CA HIS A 19 -26.04 1.02 -17.75
C HIS A 19 -25.09 1.79 -16.81
N VAL A 20 -23.84 1.94 -17.21
CA VAL A 20 -22.88 2.84 -16.57
C VAL A 20 -23.10 4.27 -17.09
N LEU A 21 -23.50 5.19 -16.20
CA LEU A 21 -23.74 6.59 -16.55
C LEU A 21 -22.44 7.40 -16.64
N THR A 22 -21.97 7.66 -17.85
CA THR A 22 -20.89 8.63 -18.13
C THR A 22 -21.46 9.98 -18.56
N SER A 23 -21.36 11.02 -17.73
CA SER A 23 -21.80 12.38 -18.10
C SER A 23 -20.82 13.06 -19.07
N PRO A 24 -21.28 13.61 -20.21
CA PRO A 24 -20.41 14.30 -21.16
C PRO A 24 -20.18 15.78 -20.79
N ARG A 25 -19.00 16.32 -21.16
CA ARG A 25 -18.74 17.76 -21.25
C ARG A 25 -17.83 18.09 -22.44
N GLY A 26 -18.44 18.57 -23.53
CA GLY A 26 -17.82 19.55 -24.44
C GLY A 26 -18.48 20.92 -24.23
N PRO A 27 -18.38 21.89 -25.15
CA PRO A 27 -17.58 21.96 -26.40
C PRO A 27 -16.37 22.91 -26.20
N THR A 28 -15.60 23.46 -27.16
CA THR A 28 -15.57 23.59 -28.65
C THR A 28 -14.12 23.28 -29.14
N GLY A 29 -13.73 23.20 -30.41
CA GLY A 29 -14.41 23.41 -31.70
C GLY A 29 -13.52 24.21 -32.68
N THR A 30 -12.44 23.61 -33.19
CA THR A 30 -11.46 24.25 -34.08
C THR A 30 -11.91 24.28 -35.55
N ARG A 31 -11.88 25.47 -36.17
CA ARG A 31 -12.16 25.71 -37.60
C ARG A 31 -11.01 25.26 -38.51
N ALA A 32 -11.33 25.05 -39.79
CA ALA A 32 -10.36 24.98 -40.88
C ALA A 32 -10.82 25.74 -42.15
N ASP A 33 -9.83 26.38 -42.79
CA ASP A 33 -9.74 26.77 -44.21
C ASP A 33 -10.45 28.04 -44.77
N ARG A 34 -9.76 28.63 -45.76
CA ARG A 34 -10.10 29.65 -46.79
C ARG A 34 -10.38 31.12 -46.40
N GLY A 35 -9.36 31.96 -46.61
CA GLY A 35 -9.41 32.83 -47.79
C GLY A 35 -8.87 34.28 -47.71
N ARG A 36 -7.74 34.52 -48.40
CA ARG A 36 -7.25 35.80 -49.00
C ARG A 36 -6.81 36.95 -48.08
N GLY A 37 -5.63 37.54 -48.36
CA GLY A 37 -5.38 38.98 -48.14
C GLY A 37 -3.99 39.42 -47.63
N ALA A 38 -3.15 39.95 -48.53
CA ALA A 38 -2.07 40.93 -48.29
C ALA A 38 -0.93 40.66 -47.27
N ASP A 39 0.24 40.31 -47.81
CA ASP A 39 1.60 40.74 -47.38
C ASP A 39 1.72 42.30 -47.60
N PRO A 40 2.72 43.09 -47.11
CA PRO A 40 4.04 42.65 -46.65
C PRO A 40 4.78 43.41 -45.51
N ARG A 41 5.89 42.78 -45.05
CA ARG A 41 7.22 43.34 -44.67
C ARG A 41 7.77 43.06 -43.26
N ARG A 42 9.08 42.77 -43.27
CA ARG A 42 10.03 42.65 -42.16
C ARG A 42 10.28 44.00 -41.47
N VAL A 43 10.77 43.98 -40.23
CA VAL A 43 12.16 44.33 -39.85
C VAL A 43 12.36 44.04 -38.35
N ALA A 44 13.59 43.82 -37.90
CA ALA A 44 13.93 43.56 -36.50
C ALA A 44 14.80 44.66 -35.89
N SER A 45 14.56 44.92 -34.60
CA SER A 45 15.54 45.37 -33.59
C SER A 45 16.04 46.84 -33.57
N VAL A 46 16.51 47.22 -32.36
CA VAL A 46 17.52 48.27 -32.03
C VAL A 46 17.06 49.76 -31.90
N MET A 47 17.39 50.33 -30.73
CA MET A 47 17.36 51.74 -30.28
C MET A 47 15.99 52.47 -30.21
N GLY A 48 15.81 53.49 -29.35
CA GLY A 48 16.65 53.95 -28.23
C GLY A 48 16.41 55.40 -27.79
N ALA A 49 16.15 55.64 -26.50
CA ALA A 49 16.07 56.96 -25.84
C ALA A 49 16.19 56.77 -24.30
N GLY A 50 16.89 57.58 -23.49
CA GLY A 50 17.70 58.77 -23.78
C GLY A 50 16.91 60.10 -23.70
N ALA A 51 17.18 61.04 -22.79
CA ALA A 51 18.08 61.06 -21.63
C ALA A 51 17.63 62.15 -20.62
N GLY A 52 18.17 62.18 -19.39
CA GLY A 52 17.94 63.31 -18.46
C GLY A 52 18.23 63.07 -16.96
N ARG A 53 19.51 63.08 -16.56
CA ARG A 53 19.98 63.24 -15.15
C ARG A 53 20.55 64.66 -14.96
N PRO A 54 20.55 65.27 -13.76
CA PRO A 54 21.44 64.98 -12.61
C PRO A 54 20.69 65.04 -11.24
N ARG A 55 21.23 64.95 -10.00
CA ARG A 55 22.46 64.56 -9.22
C ARG A 55 22.00 64.61 -7.73
N HIS A 56 22.56 64.05 -6.66
CA HIS A 56 23.62 63.09 -6.24
C HIS A 56 23.04 62.36 -4.98
N GLY A 57 23.67 61.45 -4.21
CA GLY A 57 24.97 60.76 -4.19
C GLY A 57 24.90 59.62 -3.14
N SER A 58 25.62 58.51 -3.29
CA SER A 58 26.87 58.17 -2.56
C SER A 58 26.75 58.14 -1.02
N GLY A 59 27.12 57.08 -0.29
CA GLY A 59 27.93 55.90 -0.69
C GLY A 59 27.76 54.69 0.24
N ALA A 60 28.79 53.82 0.32
CA ALA A 60 28.70 52.47 0.91
C ALA A 60 29.91 52.13 1.81
N CYS A 61 29.98 50.84 2.23
CA CYS A 61 31.12 50.11 2.82
C CYS A 61 31.24 50.03 4.36
N ALA A 62 30.79 48.86 4.87
CA ALA A 62 31.62 47.82 5.51
C ALA A 62 32.21 47.94 6.95
N ALA A 63 32.32 46.74 7.55
CA ALA A 63 33.33 46.26 8.50
C ALA A 63 33.23 46.53 10.03
N SER A 64 32.72 45.49 10.73
CA SER A 64 33.50 44.62 11.65
C SER A 64 33.44 44.77 13.20
N VAL A 65 33.66 43.61 13.85
CA VAL A 65 34.01 43.31 15.28
C VAL A 65 32.93 43.54 16.36
N GLY A 66 32.72 42.53 17.22
CA GLY A 66 31.97 42.64 18.49
C GLY A 66 31.34 41.34 19.03
N ASP A 67 32.13 40.44 19.62
CA ASP A 67 31.67 39.31 20.48
C ASP A 67 32.06 39.60 21.94
N PRO A 68 31.24 39.22 22.94
CA PRO A 68 31.73 38.14 23.83
C PRO A 68 30.65 37.16 24.36
N LYS A 69 31.00 35.87 24.35
CA LYS A 69 31.21 34.98 25.54
C LYS A 69 30.69 35.46 26.91
N SER A 70 30.22 34.60 27.83
CA SER A 70 29.98 33.14 27.86
C SER A 70 28.96 32.82 28.99
N ASP A 71 28.48 31.59 29.25
CA ASP A 71 29.19 30.52 29.97
C ASP A 71 28.54 29.13 29.77
N ILE A 72 29.34 28.08 29.96
CA ILE A 72 28.92 26.67 29.98
C ILE A 72 29.52 26.01 31.22
N VAL A 73 28.69 25.34 32.02
CA VAL A 73 29.15 24.42 33.07
C VAL A 73 28.70 23.00 32.73
N ARG A 74 29.67 22.11 32.48
CA ARG A 74 29.50 20.66 32.60
C ARG A 74 29.69 20.26 34.06
N LEU A 75 28.97 19.25 34.52
CA LEU A 75 29.50 18.31 35.52
C LEU A 75 28.90 16.91 35.32
N ALA A 76 29.51 15.91 35.96
CA ALA A 76 29.42 14.51 35.56
C ALA A 76 28.56 13.64 36.50
N SER A 77 28.40 12.37 36.12
CA SER A 77 27.67 11.34 36.85
C SER A 77 28.29 10.94 38.18
N THR A 78 27.45 10.81 39.22
CA THR A 78 27.61 9.84 40.33
C THR A 78 26.22 9.52 40.90
N ALA A 79 26.12 8.48 41.74
CA ALA A 79 24.83 7.85 42.09
C ALA A 79 24.41 8.05 43.57
N SER A 80 23.22 7.51 43.89
CA SER A 80 22.63 7.32 45.24
C SER A 80 21.99 8.54 45.92
N GLY A 81 21.16 8.25 46.93
CA GLY A 81 20.52 9.24 47.81
C GLY A 81 19.16 9.74 47.31
N GLY A 82 18.09 9.44 48.05
CA GLY A 82 16.76 9.99 47.82
C GLY A 82 16.24 10.73 49.04
N ALA A 83 15.57 11.86 48.83
CA ALA A 83 14.74 12.55 49.82
C ALA A 83 13.65 13.36 49.11
N ALA A 84 12.48 13.51 49.72
CA ALA A 84 11.39 14.32 49.17
C ALA A 84 11.57 15.79 49.52
N VAL A 85 11.22 16.70 48.58
CA VAL A 85 11.11 18.14 48.84
C VAL A 85 9.69 18.58 48.49
N SER A 86 8.96 19.03 49.50
CA SER A 86 7.59 19.54 49.37
C SER A 86 7.59 21.02 48.99
N PHE A 87 6.86 21.40 47.93
CA PHE A 87 6.50 22.79 47.69
C PHE A 87 5.14 23.12 48.28
N THR A 88 5.08 24.18 49.09
CA THR A 88 3.86 24.68 49.74
C THR A 88 3.38 25.92 49.00
N VAL A 89 2.09 25.98 48.65
CA VAL A 89 1.42 27.20 48.18
C VAL A 89 0.17 27.40 49.04
N ALA A 90 -0.06 28.63 49.50
CA ALA A 90 -1.15 28.96 50.41
C ALA A 90 -2.52 28.82 49.73
N GLY A 91 -3.55 28.43 50.51
CA GLY A 91 -4.86 28.09 49.98
C GLY A 91 -5.90 29.22 50.04
N ALA A 92 -6.92 29.10 49.19
CA ALA A 92 -8.20 29.78 49.34
C ALA A 92 -9.30 28.73 49.52
N SER A 93 -9.98 28.72 50.67
CA SER A 93 -10.85 27.61 51.08
C SER A 93 -12.32 27.81 50.64
N ARG A 94 -12.85 26.87 49.86
CA ARG A 94 -14.30 26.55 49.83
C ARG A 94 -14.49 25.06 50.12
N ARG A 95 -15.21 24.75 51.21
CA ARG A 95 -15.56 23.37 51.59
C ARG A 95 -16.65 22.83 50.66
N VAL A 96 -16.40 21.67 50.04
CA VAL A 96 -17.44 20.83 49.42
C VAL A 96 -17.29 19.41 49.97
N SER A 97 -18.25 18.96 50.76
CA SER A 97 -18.20 17.70 51.51
C SER A 97 -18.27 16.48 50.59
N HIS A 98 -17.14 15.82 50.39
CA HIS A 98 -17.08 14.55 49.65
C HIS A 98 -17.49 13.37 50.56
N ARG A 99 -18.73 12.89 50.42
CA ARG A 99 -19.06 11.50 50.78
C ARG A 99 -18.48 10.56 49.70
N PRO A 100 -17.82 9.45 50.06
CA PRO A 100 -17.37 8.48 49.07
C PRO A 100 -18.58 7.77 48.44
N ARG A 101 -18.86 8.04 47.16
CA ARG A 101 -19.75 7.17 46.36
C ARG A 101 -19.03 5.86 46.12
N LYS A 102 -19.64 4.74 46.53
CA LYS A 102 -19.19 3.39 46.14
C LYS A 102 -19.15 3.30 44.62
N LEU A 103 -18.11 2.65 44.07
CA LEU A 103 -18.12 2.28 42.65
C LEU A 103 -19.30 1.33 42.40
N ALA A 104 -20.17 1.71 41.47
CA ALA A 104 -21.19 0.81 40.94
C ALA A 104 -20.50 -0.23 40.04
N LYS A 105 -20.92 -1.49 40.12
CA LYS A 105 -20.55 -2.50 39.13
C LYS A 105 -21.13 -2.12 37.75
N PRO A 106 -20.55 -2.55 36.63
CA PRO A 106 -21.18 -2.43 35.32
C PRO A 106 -22.57 -3.08 35.37
N SER A 107 -23.60 -2.34 34.97
CA SER A 107 -24.94 -2.90 34.81
C SER A 107 -24.96 -3.78 33.57
N ALA A 108 -25.27 -5.05 33.71
CA ALA A 108 -25.60 -5.90 32.57
C ALA A 108 -26.95 -5.44 32.02
N VAL A 109 -26.92 -4.60 30.99
CA VAL A 109 -28.13 -4.18 30.27
C VAL A 109 -28.61 -5.38 29.44
N ALA A 110 -29.73 -5.98 29.86
CA ALA A 110 -30.37 -7.04 29.09
C ALA A 110 -31.00 -6.43 27.83
N THR A 111 -30.54 -6.83 26.65
CA THR A 111 -30.96 -6.28 25.37
C THR A 111 -32.35 -6.79 24.97
N GLN A 112 -33.41 -6.21 25.54
CA GLN A 112 -34.73 -6.25 24.92
C GLN A 112 -34.78 -5.21 23.80
N ALA A 113 -34.63 -5.67 22.56
CA ALA A 113 -34.76 -4.82 21.38
C ALA A 113 -36.24 -4.45 21.15
N SER A 114 -36.68 -3.33 21.74
CA SER A 114 -37.84 -2.61 21.22
C SER A 114 -37.56 -2.21 19.77
N ALA A 115 -38.47 -2.49 18.84
CA ALA A 115 -38.30 -2.13 17.43
C ALA A 115 -38.00 -0.63 17.29
N THR A 116 -36.75 -0.29 16.98
CA THR A 116 -36.29 1.10 16.97
C THR A 116 -36.85 1.84 15.77
N ASP A 117 -37.50 2.96 16.03
CA ASP A 117 -38.02 3.86 15.01
C ASP A 117 -36.89 4.29 14.05
N VAL A 118 -37.01 3.85 12.79
CA VAL A 118 -35.98 4.04 11.75
C VAL A 118 -35.95 5.48 11.22
N THR A 119 -36.81 6.37 11.72
CA THR A 119 -36.90 7.77 11.28
C THR A 119 -35.92 8.72 11.99
N GLN A 120 -35.33 8.34 13.13
CA GLN A 120 -34.37 9.22 13.82
C GLN A 120 -32.99 9.24 13.14
N PRO A 121 -32.33 10.42 13.01
CA PRO A 121 -31.00 10.52 12.41
C PRO A 121 -29.93 9.81 13.27
N ARG A 122 -29.18 8.87 12.68
CA ARG A 122 -28.15 8.07 13.37
C ARG A 122 -26.77 8.28 12.78
N VAL A 123 -25.72 8.09 13.59
CA VAL A 123 -24.32 7.97 13.16
C VAL A 123 -23.93 6.49 13.14
N LEU A 124 -23.70 5.94 11.94
CA LEU A 124 -23.40 4.54 11.73
C LEU A 124 -21.94 4.39 11.26
N ALA A 125 -21.10 3.75 12.07
CA ALA A 125 -19.68 3.58 11.79
C ALA A 125 -19.35 2.21 11.17
N PHE A 126 -18.49 2.22 10.15
CA PHE A 126 -18.07 1.04 9.41
C PHE A 126 -16.55 0.87 9.60
N GLU A 127 -16.14 -0.14 10.34
CA GLU A 127 -14.77 -0.30 10.85
C GLU A 127 -14.13 -1.66 10.53
N GLY A 128 -12.82 -1.79 10.76
CA GLY A 128 -12.05 -2.99 10.38
C GLY A 128 -10.88 -2.67 9.44
N VAL A 129 -10.18 -3.68 8.94
CA VAL A 129 -9.01 -3.46 8.07
C VAL A 129 -9.40 -2.92 6.68
N ASP A 130 -8.44 -2.38 5.94
CA ASP A 130 -8.66 -1.98 4.55
C ASP A 130 -8.80 -3.20 3.64
N GLY A 131 -9.72 -3.17 2.67
CA GLY A 131 -9.98 -4.29 1.76
C GLY A 131 -11.09 -5.25 2.22
N ALA A 132 -11.71 -4.96 3.36
CA ALA A 132 -12.88 -5.65 3.93
C ALA A 132 -14.22 -5.23 3.29
N GLY A 133 -14.25 -4.82 2.02
CA GLY A 133 -15.48 -4.42 1.31
C GLY A 133 -16.17 -3.11 1.76
N LYS A 134 -15.91 -2.60 2.96
CA LYS A 134 -16.58 -1.45 3.61
C LYS A 134 -17.15 -0.37 2.69
N SER A 135 -16.33 0.24 1.84
CA SER A 135 -16.77 1.36 0.99
C SER A 135 -17.90 0.96 0.02
N THR A 136 -17.94 -0.29 -0.44
CA THR A 136 -19.06 -0.84 -1.23
C THR A 136 -20.30 -1.03 -0.36
N VAL A 137 -20.15 -1.63 0.81
CA VAL A 137 -21.24 -1.86 1.78
C VAL A 137 -21.92 -0.56 2.19
N ILE A 138 -21.14 0.51 2.42
CA ILE A 138 -21.66 1.85 2.75
C ILE A 138 -22.56 2.42 1.64
N HIS A 139 -22.26 2.17 0.37
CA HIS A 139 -23.12 2.64 -0.74
C HIS A 139 -24.42 1.84 -0.79
N LEU A 140 -24.35 0.51 -0.67
CA LEU A 140 -25.54 -0.36 -0.62
C LEU A 140 -26.48 -0.01 0.54
N VAL A 141 -25.93 0.25 1.74
CA VAL A 141 -26.71 0.68 2.90
C VAL A 141 -27.29 2.09 2.68
N ALA A 142 -26.54 3.02 2.08
CA ALA A 142 -27.06 4.35 1.77
C ALA A 142 -28.18 4.31 0.72
N GLU A 143 -28.07 3.46 -0.30
CA GLU A 143 -29.09 3.24 -1.33
C GLU A 143 -30.37 2.66 -0.72
N HIS A 144 -30.25 1.63 0.14
CA HIS A 144 -31.38 1.03 0.85
C HIS A 144 -32.11 2.04 1.76
N LEU A 145 -31.38 2.77 2.60
CA LEU A 145 -31.95 3.78 3.49
C LEU A 145 -32.66 4.90 2.71
N ARG A 146 -32.06 5.37 1.60
CA ARG A 146 -32.69 6.37 0.70
C ARG A 146 -33.94 5.83 0.01
N ALA A 147 -33.95 4.56 -0.38
CA ALA A 147 -35.16 3.91 -0.94
C ALA A 147 -36.30 3.81 0.10
N ARG A 148 -35.97 3.76 1.40
CA ARG A 148 -36.94 3.88 2.52
C ARG A 148 -37.28 5.33 2.89
N GLY A 149 -36.86 6.33 2.10
CA GLY A 149 -37.12 7.75 2.34
C GLY A 149 -36.25 8.40 3.43
N ILE A 150 -35.27 7.70 3.98
CA ILE A 150 -34.39 8.21 5.04
C ILE A 150 -33.28 9.06 4.38
N PRO A 151 -33.12 10.35 4.76
CA PRO A 151 -32.00 11.16 4.26
C PRO A 151 -30.66 10.60 4.74
N VAL A 152 -29.71 10.40 3.82
CA VAL A 152 -28.38 9.84 4.14
C VAL A 152 -27.25 10.70 3.61
N PHE A 153 -26.41 11.16 4.53
CA PHE A 153 -25.17 11.88 4.27
C PHE A 153 -23.94 10.98 4.41
N LEU A 154 -22.96 11.18 3.54
CA LEU A 154 -21.69 10.46 3.50
C LEU A 154 -20.53 11.47 3.61
N PRO A 155 -19.92 11.69 4.80
CA PRO A 155 -18.82 12.65 4.99
C PRO A 155 -17.54 12.35 4.19
N ARG A 156 -17.55 11.23 3.44
CA ARG A 156 -16.45 10.70 2.66
C ARG A 156 -16.97 9.72 1.60
N VAL A 157 -16.78 10.04 0.32
CA VAL A 157 -17.10 9.15 -0.80
C VAL A 157 -15.82 8.48 -1.31
N GLY A 158 -15.75 7.15 -1.19
CA GLY A 158 -14.60 6.35 -1.62
C GLY A 158 -13.28 6.77 -0.96
N LYS A 159 -12.35 7.35 -1.72
CA LYS A 159 -11.04 7.83 -1.21
C LYS A 159 -11.07 9.29 -0.75
N GLU A 160 -12.10 10.05 -1.10
CA GLU A 160 -12.21 11.50 -0.96
C GLU A 160 -13.08 11.90 0.22
N HIS A 161 -12.71 12.99 0.90
CA HIS A 161 -13.46 13.65 1.98
C HIS A 161 -13.87 15.03 1.48
N ASP A 162 -14.87 15.68 2.07
CA ASP A 162 -15.21 17.06 1.69
C ASP A 162 -14.28 18.08 2.39
N SER A 163 -14.17 17.95 3.71
CA SER A 163 -13.38 18.82 4.59
C SER A 163 -11.95 19.10 4.13
N ARG A 164 -11.59 20.40 4.00
CA ARG A 164 -10.25 20.85 3.59
C ARG A 164 -9.17 20.52 4.64
N PRO A 165 -9.35 20.77 5.96
CA PRO A 165 -8.37 20.35 6.96
C PRO A 165 -8.21 18.83 7.01
N THR A 166 -9.30 18.07 6.88
CA THR A 166 -9.27 16.60 6.81
C THR A 166 -8.43 16.09 5.64
N LYS A 167 -8.56 16.70 4.45
CA LYS A 167 -7.67 16.44 3.29
C LYS A 167 -6.19 16.70 3.61
N MET A 168 -5.87 17.76 4.35
CA MET A 168 -4.49 18.09 4.74
C MET A 168 -3.90 17.09 5.74
N ILE A 169 -4.62 16.77 6.82
CA ILE A 169 -4.19 15.80 7.83
C ILE A 169 -4.05 14.39 7.21
N ARG A 170 -4.97 14.01 6.32
CA ARG A 170 -4.91 12.75 5.56
C ARG A 170 -3.72 12.68 4.60
N ARG A 171 -3.26 13.81 4.03
CA ARG A 171 -2.01 13.84 3.25
C ARG A 171 -0.80 13.61 4.16
N LEU A 172 -0.67 14.41 5.23
CA LEU A 172 0.46 14.34 6.16
C LEU A 172 0.63 12.95 6.80
N THR A 173 -0.45 12.34 7.30
CA THR A 173 -0.45 11.00 7.92
C THR A 173 -0.27 9.84 6.92
N ARG A 174 -0.38 10.09 5.61
CA ARG A 174 -0.13 9.08 4.55
C ARG A 174 1.25 9.21 3.92
N ASP A 175 1.81 10.42 3.88
CA ASP A 175 3.08 10.71 3.20
C ASP A 175 4.20 9.83 3.76
N GLN A 176 4.96 9.20 2.85
CA GLN A 176 6.06 8.33 3.19
C GLN A 176 7.34 9.11 3.56
N ARG A 177 7.44 10.39 3.16
CA ARG A 177 8.55 11.28 3.54
C ARG A 177 8.60 11.56 5.04
N ASN A 178 7.44 11.53 5.71
CA ASN A 178 7.28 11.79 7.15
C ASN A 178 7.70 10.57 8.00
N LEU A 179 8.92 10.04 7.80
CA LEU A 179 9.39 8.87 8.56
C LEU A 179 9.50 9.14 10.05
N ASP A 180 9.96 10.32 10.45
CA ASP A 180 10.25 10.67 11.85
C ASP A 180 8.98 11.06 12.67
N LEU A 181 7.78 10.98 12.07
CA LEU A 181 6.51 11.30 12.75
C LEU A 181 6.19 10.27 13.87
N LEU A 182 6.41 10.64 15.12
CA LEU A 182 6.25 9.76 16.27
C LEU A 182 4.85 9.12 16.39
N PRO A 183 4.71 7.91 17.00
CA PRO A 183 3.43 7.24 17.20
C PRO A 183 2.33 8.09 17.83
N GLU A 184 2.67 8.88 18.83
CA GLU A 184 1.78 9.76 19.60
C GLU A 184 1.28 10.91 18.73
N ALA A 185 2.17 11.45 17.89
CA ALA A 185 1.82 12.47 16.90
C ALA A 185 0.96 11.88 15.77
N GLU A 186 1.22 10.65 15.32
CA GLU A 186 0.34 9.96 14.36
C GLU A 186 -1.06 9.76 14.98
N LEU A 187 -1.16 9.26 16.21
CA LEU A 187 -2.41 9.11 16.96
C LEU A 187 -3.16 10.45 17.07
N ALA A 188 -2.50 11.50 17.56
CA ALA A 188 -3.10 12.83 17.73
C ALA A 188 -3.63 13.41 16.42
N LEU A 189 -2.92 13.19 15.30
CA LEU A 189 -3.39 13.57 13.97
C LEU A 189 -4.61 12.76 13.51
N TYR A 190 -4.70 11.46 13.81
CA TYR A 190 -5.92 10.69 13.53
C TYR A 190 -7.10 11.18 14.39
N CYS A 191 -6.90 11.42 15.69
CA CYS A 191 -7.94 11.97 16.57
C CYS A 191 -8.40 13.38 16.13
N ALA A 192 -7.46 14.27 15.76
CA ALA A 192 -7.78 15.61 15.24
C ALA A 192 -8.53 15.55 13.90
N ARG A 193 -8.22 14.57 13.04
CA ARG A 193 -8.96 14.35 11.79
C ARG A 193 -10.40 13.94 12.05
N GLU A 194 -10.62 12.97 12.94
CA GLU A 194 -12.00 12.53 13.26
C GLU A 194 -12.77 13.64 13.98
N ALA A 195 -12.16 14.38 14.90
CA ALA A 195 -12.79 15.54 15.55
C ALA A 195 -13.23 16.62 14.54
N GLN A 196 -12.40 16.87 13.52
CA GLN A 196 -12.77 17.77 12.42
C GLN A 196 -13.96 17.23 11.62
N VAL A 197 -13.97 15.94 11.26
CA VAL A 197 -15.10 15.30 10.56
C VAL A 197 -16.38 15.40 11.40
N LEU A 198 -16.32 15.11 12.70
CA LEU A 198 -17.46 15.22 13.60
C LEU A 198 -18.06 16.64 13.60
N GLY A 199 -17.25 17.66 13.88
CA GLY A 199 -17.73 19.05 13.99
C GLY A 199 -18.05 19.76 12.66
N GLU A 200 -17.31 19.49 11.59
CA GLU A 200 -17.49 20.14 10.28
C GLU A 200 -18.58 19.46 9.43
N LEU A 201 -18.77 18.14 9.58
CA LEU A 201 -19.57 17.33 8.66
C LEU A 201 -20.68 16.51 9.33
N VAL A 202 -20.46 15.94 10.53
CA VAL A 202 -21.45 15.04 11.17
C VAL A 202 -22.54 15.83 11.92
N GLU A 203 -22.18 16.69 12.88
CA GLU A 203 -23.17 17.46 13.64
C GLU A 203 -24.08 18.32 12.72
N PRO A 204 -23.57 18.99 11.66
CA PRO A 204 -24.43 19.74 10.74
C PRO A 204 -25.36 18.87 9.88
N ALA A 205 -25.04 17.58 9.67
CA ALA A 205 -25.88 16.63 8.94
C ALA A 205 -27.00 16.07 9.83
N LEU A 206 -26.67 15.68 11.07
CA LEU A 206 -27.66 15.31 12.08
C LEU A 206 -28.68 16.43 12.31
N ALA A 207 -28.21 17.69 12.36
CA ALA A 207 -29.07 18.87 12.48
C ALA A 207 -29.98 19.13 11.26
N ARG A 208 -29.74 18.49 10.11
CA ARG A 208 -30.62 18.49 8.92
C ARG A 208 -31.58 17.30 8.87
N GLY A 209 -31.52 16.39 9.85
CA GLY A 209 -32.28 15.14 9.82
C GLY A 209 -31.61 14.00 9.04
N GLU A 210 -30.32 14.12 8.71
CA GLU A 210 -29.62 13.12 7.90
C GLU A 210 -28.92 12.05 8.75
N THR A 211 -29.17 10.78 8.42
CA THR A 211 -28.37 9.65 8.92
C THR A 211 -26.99 9.67 8.26
N VAL A 212 -25.94 9.48 9.06
CA VAL A 212 -24.54 9.66 8.65
C VAL A 212 -23.80 8.33 8.64
N LEU A 213 -23.28 7.91 7.48
CA LEU A 213 -22.47 6.68 7.38
C LEU A 213 -20.97 7.01 7.31
N LEU A 214 -20.19 6.47 8.25
CA LEU A 214 -18.75 6.76 8.40
C LEU A 214 -17.86 5.57 7.97
N ASP A 215 -17.07 5.73 6.88
CA ASP A 215 -15.91 4.85 6.64
C ASP A 215 -14.78 5.22 7.60
N ARG A 216 -14.85 4.60 8.79
CA ARG A 216 -14.04 4.77 10.01
C ARG A 216 -14.52 5.87 10.97
N SER A 217 -14.28 5.64 12.26
CA SER A 217 -14.62 6.55 13.38
C SER A 217 -13.45 6.67 14.36
N MET A 218 -13.71 7.18 15.57
CA MET A 218 -12.75 7.24 16.68
C MET A 218 -12.18 5.87 17.12
N LEU A 219 -12.77 4.76 16.67
CA LEU A 219 -12.21 3.42 16.88
C LEU A 219 -10.88 3.21 16.10
N THR A 220 -10.77 3.72 14.86
CA THR A 220 -9.54 3.64 14.06
C THR A 220 -8.30 4.24 14.76
N PRO A 221 -8.34 5.47 15.32
CA PRO A 221 -7.25 6.01 16.13
C PRO A 221 -6.82 5.08 17.27
N VAL A 222 -7.78 4.54 18.04
CA VAL A 222 -7.49 3.64 19.17
C VAL A 222 -6.80 2.36 18.69
N VAL A 223 -7.37 1.66 17.70
CA VAL A 223 -6.79 0.41 17.17
C VAL A 223 -5.40 0.62 16.58
N LEU A 224 -5.19 1.75 15.88
CA LEU A 224 -3.89 2.09 15.31
C LEU A 224 -2.85 2.43 16.37
N GLY A 225 -3.23 3.20 17.39
CA GLY A 225 -2.32 3.62 18.46
C GLY A 225 -1.87 2.43 19.29
N SER A 226 -2.81 1.70 19.90
CA SER A 226 -2.48 0.62 20.82
C SER A 226 -1.93 -0.61 20.12
N PHE A 227 -2.74 -1.31 19.32
CA PHE A 227 -2.32 -2.55 18.67
C PHE A 227 -1.36 -2.29 17.49
N GLY A 228 -1.62 -1.23 16.72
CA GLY A 228 -0.79 -0.89 15.57
C GLY A 228 0.62 -0.42 15.96
N ARG A 229 0.71 0.55 16.89
CA ARG A 229 1.96 1.23 17.26
C ARG A 229 2.52 0.88 18.64
N GLY A 230 1.81 0.16 19.48
CA GLY A 230 2.27 -0.25 20.82
C GLY A 230 2.05 0.80 21.92
N LEU A 231 1.24 1.82 21.67
CA LEU A 231 0.94 2.86 22.68
C LEU A 231 0.05 2.30 23.82
N PRO A 232 0.13 2.86 25.04
CA PRO A 232 -0.77 2.46 26.12
C PRO A 232 -2.23 2.69 25.73
N ARG A 233 -3.03 1.61 25.72
CA ARG A 233 -4.42 1.64 25.25
C ARG A 233 -5.28 2.67 25.99
N ARG A 234 -5.07 2.83 27.30
CA ARG A 234 -5.71 3.86 28.15
C ARG A 234 -5.58 5.26 27.54
N ASP A 235 -4.41 5.59 27.02
CA ASP A 235 -4.07 6.95 26.57
C ASP A 235 -4.59 7.19 25.15
N CYS A 236 -4.54 6.15 24.29
CA CYS A 236 -5.24 6.16 23.00
C CYS A 236 -6.74 6.39 23.16
N GLU A 237 -7.39 5.69 24.08
CA GLU A 237 -8.82 5.90 24.35
C GLU A 237 -9.11 7.24 25.03
N ALA A 238 -8.24 7.73 25.92
CA ALA A 238 -8.42 9.04 26.56
C ALA A 238 -8.35 10.17 25.52
N MET A 239 -7.38 10.12 24.59
CA MET A 239 -7.27 11.07 23.50
C MET A 239 -8.45 10.97 22.53
N ALA A 240 -8.90 9.76 22.20
CA ALA A 240 -10.08 9.56 21.34
C ALA A 240 -11.36 10.11 21.99
N ARG A 241 -11.62 9.83 23.28
CA ARG A 241 -12.78 10.38 24.02
C ARG A 241 -12.75 11.91 24.09
N ALA A 242 -11.59 12.50 24.36
CA ALA A 242 -11.43 13.97 24.38
C ALA A 242 -11.68 14.61 23.00
N ALA A 243 -11.23 13.95 21.93
CA ALA A 243 -11.46 14.37 20.56
C ALA A 243 -12.92 14.19 20.10
N ALA A 244 -13.61 13.16 20.60
CA ALA A 244 -15.01 12.85 20.29
C ALA A 244 -16.00 13.83 20.94
N ARG A 245 -15.64 14.49 22.04
CA ARG A 245 -16.50 15.42 22.81
C ARG A 245 -17.87 14.81 23.22
N GLY A 246 -17.93 13.48 23.36
CA GLY A 246 -19.16 12.75 23.68
C GLY A 246 -19.97 12.25 22.48
N ARG A 247 -19.55 12.53 21.23
CA ARG A 247 -20.13 11.94 20.03
C ARG A 247 -19.46 10.60 19.70
N ASP A 248 -20.00 9.53 20.25
CA ASP A 248 -19.78 8.17 19.75
C ASP A 248 -20.84 7.80 18.67
N PRO A 249 -20.59 6.81 17.79
CA PRO A 249 -21.59 6.32 16.84
C PRO A 249 -22.70 5.50 17.52
N ASP A 250 -23.95 5.69 17.09
CA ASP A 250 -25.13 4.94 17.58
C ASP A 250 -25.08 3.45 17.25
N LEU A 251 -24.28 3.06 16.25
CA LEU A 251 -23.90 1.66 15.98
C LEU A 251 -22.56 1.63 15.24
N THR A 252 -21.72 0.63 15.55
CA THR A 252 -20.44 0.38 14.87
C THR A 252 -20.39 -1.05 14.34
N PHE A 253 -20.28 -1.21 13.03
CA PHE A 253 -20.09 -2.50 12.35
C PHE A 253 -18.61 -2.78 12.13
N VAL A 254 -18.14 -3.97 12.47
CA VAL A 254 -16.74 -4.38 12.29
C VAL A 254 -16.65 -5.45 11.20
N PHE A 255 -15.92 -5.15 10.13
CA PHE A 255 -15.73 -6.03 8.98
C PHE A 255 -14.34 -6.68 9.04
N ASP A 256 -14.32 -7.98 9.34
CA ASP A 256 -13.11 -8.77 9.47
C ASP A 256 -12.73 -9.50 8.18
N VAL A 257 -11.46 -9.41 7.81
CA VAL A 257 -10.88 -10.11 6.66
C VAL A 257 -9.42 -10.40 6.95
N HIS A 258 -8.97 -11.59 6.57
CA HIS A 258 -7.61 -12.04 6.80
C HIS A 258 -6.60 -11.11 6.06
N PRO A 259 -5.43 -10.79 6.65
CA PRO A 259 -4.51 -9.83 6.05
C PRO A 259 -3.93 -10.26 4.69
N ARG A 260 -3.97 -11.56 4.38
CA ARG A 260 -3.66 -12.12 3.05
C ARG A 260 -4.78 -11.84 2.04
N THR A 261 -6.05 -12.12 2.35
CA THR A 261 -7.21 -11.80 1.49
C THR A 261 -7.32 -10.30 1.22
N SER A 262 -7.15 -9.46 2.25
CA SER A 262 -6.99 -8.00 2.12
C SER A 262 -5.88 -7.61 1.13
N ARG A 263 -4.74 -8.32 1.16
CA ARG A 263 -3.60 -8.09 0.24
C ARG A 263 -3.88 -8.57 -1.18
N ILE A 264 -4.69 -9.61 -1.38
CA ILE A 264 -5.14 -10.08 -2.70
C ILE A 264 -6.10 -9.05 -3.29
N ARG A 265 -7.22 -8.75 -2.61
CA ARG A 265 -8.24 -7.78 -3.05
C ARG A 265 -7.60 -6.42 -3.41
N LYS A 266 -6.73 -5.88 -2.54
CA LYS A 266 -5.95 -4.65 -2.82
C LYS A 266 -4.93 -4.76 -3.96
N ARG A 267 -4.44 -5.96 -4.31
CA ARG A 267 -3.51 -6.11 -5.43
C ARG A 267 -4.26 -6.08 -6.76
N LEU A 268 -5.45 -6.68 -6.82
CA LEU A 268 -6.29 -6.71 -8.01
C LEU A 268 -6.90 -5.32 -8.31
N ASP A 269 -7.38 -4.61 -7.28
CA ASP A 269 -7.74 -3.18 -7.33
C ASP A 269 -6.62 -2.33 -7.96
N LYS A 270 -5.38 -2.46 -7.46
CA LYS A 270 -4.20 -1.77 -8.02
C LYS A 270 -3.81 -2.23 -9.43
N VAL A 271 -4.29 -3.38 -9.90
CA VAL A 271 -4.04 -3.87 -11.28
C VAL A 271 -5.05 -3.24 -12.24
N ARG A 272 -6.35 -3.33 -11.94
CA ARG A 272 -7.42 -2.69 -12.74
C ARG A 272 -7.26 -1.16 -12.87
N HIS A 273 -6.59 -0.53 -11.91
CA HIS A 273 -6.39 0.94 -11.89
C HIS A 273 -4.92 1.37 -11.99
N HIS A 274 -4.00 0.49 -12.40
CA HIS A 274 -2.54 0.73 -12.57
C HIS A 274 -1.78 1.36 -11.36
N ALA A 275 -2.43 1.46 -10.20
CA ALA A 275 -2.02 2.28 -9.06
C ALA A 275 -0.88 1.62 -8.22
N PHE A 276 0.26 1.26 -8.82
CA PHE A 276 1.35 0.62 -8.07
C PHE A 276 2.11 1.58 -7.15
N ARG A 277 2.44 2.78 -7.64
CA ARG A 277 3.18 3.81 -6.87
C ARG A 277 2.36 4.40 -5.70
N ASP A 278 1.07 4.05 -5.57
CA ASP A 278 0.17 4.37 -4.44
C ASP A 278 0.63 3.71 -3.11
N GLY A 279 1.70 4.24 -2.55
CA GLY A 279 2.21 3.92 -1.22
C GLY A 279 1.42 4.61 -0.10
N GLY A 280 1.94 4.45 1.12
CA GLY A 280 1.49 5.15 2.31
C GLY A 280 2.32 4.72 3.50
N ARG A 281 2.50 5.60 4.50
CA ARG A 281 3.42 5.39 5.63
C ARG A 281 3.21 4.04 6.35
N LYS A 282 1.95 3.66 6.63
CA LYS A 282 1.60 2.36 7.24
C LYS A 282 2.10 1.15 6.43
N GLY A 283 2.28 1.27 5.12
CA GLY A 283 2.80 0.21 4.26
C GLY A 283 4.28 -0.11 4.47
N LEU A 284 5.02 0.73 5.21
CA LEU A 284 6.44 0.57 5.52
C LEU A 284 6.69 -0.37 6.72
N MET A 285 5.66 -0.65 7.52
CA MET A 285 5.73 -1.54 8.70
C MET A 285 5.43 -3.02 8.39
N GLY A 286 5.59 -3.45 7.13
CA GLY A 286 5.46 -4.86 6.74
C GLY A 286 4.02 -5.40 6.78
N SER A 287 3.90 -6.65 7.23
CA SER A 287 2.65 -7.40 7.37
C SER A 287 2.11 -7.38 8.80
N ALA A 288 2.99 -7.48 9.80
CA ALA A 288 2.61 -7.57 11.21
C ALA A 288 1.75 -6.39 11.70
N LEU A 289 1.98 -5.17 11.18
CA LEU A 289 1.10 -4.03 11.49
C LEU A 289 -0.37 -4.31 11.13
N LYS A 290 -0.64 -5.03 10.03
CA LYS A 290 -2.02 -5.38 9.63
C LYS A 290 -2.60 -6.48 10.50
N GLU A 291 -1.77 -7.44 10.90
CA GLU A 291 -2.16 -8.56 11.77
C GLU A 291 -2.56 -8.03 13.15
N ARG A 292 -1.76 -7.14 13.75
CA ARG A 292 -2.12 -6.47 15.01
C ARG A 292 -3.33 -5.54 14.88
N VAL A 293 -3.44 -4.78 13.78
CA VAL A 293 -4.62 -3.92 13.54
C VAL A 293 -5.89 -4.76 13.33
N ARG A 294 -5.83 -5.94 12.68
CA ARG A 294 -6.96 -6.90 12.64
C ARG A 294 -7.33 -7.36 14.05
N GLN A 295 -6.34 -7.81 14.82
CA GLN A 295 -6.55 -8.29 16.19
C GLN A 295 -7.21 -7.23 17.08
N GLY A 296 -6.77 -5.97 17.00
CA GLY A 296 -7.37 -4.87 17.75
C GLY A 296 -8.83 -4.55 17.38
N TYR A 297 -9.24 -4.78 16.13
CA TYR A 297 -10.67 -4.72 15.78
C TYR A 297 -11.47 -5.88 16.35
N LEU A 298 -10.94 -7.11 16.27
CA LEU A 298 -11.61 -8.31 16.80
C LEU A 298 -11.75 -8.28 18.33
N GLU A 299 -10.74 -7.79 19.04
CA GLU A 299 -10.76 -7.62 20.50
C GLU A 299 -11.78 -6.56 20.92
N LEU A 300 -11.71 -5.36 20.35
CA LEU A 300 -12.63 -4.27 20.68
C LEU A 300 -14.07 -4.53 20.23
N ALA A 301 -14.29 -5.32 19.17
CA ALA A 301 -15.63 -5.73 18.78
C ALA A 301 -16.29 -6.61 19.85
N ARG A 302 -15.58 -7.66 20.29
CA ARG A 302 -16.05 -8.60 21.32
C ARG A 302 -16.23 -7.93 22.68
N GLU A 303 -15.28 -7.09 23.09
CA GLU A 303 -15.35 -6.36 24.37
C GLU A 303 -16.58 -5.43 24.45
N ARG A 304 -16.95 -4.81 23.32
CA ARG A 304 -17.96 -3.75 23.26
C ARG A 304 -19.29 -4.18 22.63
N GLY A 305 -19.44 -5.45 22.27
CA GLY A 305 -20.64 -5.99 21.63
C GLY A 305 -20.94 -5.38 20.25
N TYR A 306 -19.92 -4.97 19.50
CA TYR A 306 -20.10 -4.44 18.15
C TYR A 306 -20.37 -5.59 17.16
N PRO A 307 -21.40 -5.52 16.29
CA PRO A 307 -21.65 -6.52 15.27
C PRO A 307 -20.41 -6.80 14.42
N LEU A 308 -20.00 -8.06 14.40
CA LEU A 308 -18.83 -8.56 13.70
C LEU A 308 -19.26 -9.35 12.47
N PHE A 309 -18.80 -8.93 11.29
CA PHE A 309 -18.98 -9.67 10.04
C PHE A 309 -17.63 -10.19 9.55
N HIS A 310 -17.48 -11.50 9.48
CA HIS A 310 -16.42 -12.11 8.66
C HIS A 310 -16.77 -11.94 7.18
N VAL A 311 -15.79 -11.55 6.36
CA VAL A 311 -16.02 -11.21 4.94
C VAL A 311 -15.06 -11.93 4.00
N GLU A 312 -14.77 -13.20 4.25
CA GLU A 312 -13.89 -14.02 3.42
C GLU A 312 -14.61 -14.58 2.20
N ARG A 313 -15.77 -15.21 2.42
CA ARG A 313 -16.53 -15.98 1.41
C ARG A 313 -17.83 -15.28 0.98
N ILE A 314 -18.38 -14.41 1.82
CA ILE A 314 -19.59 -13.60 1.54
C ILE A 314 -19.43 -12.64 0.34
N SER A 315 -20.52 -12.40 -0.41
CA SER A 315 -20.55 -11.37 -1.45
C SER A 315 -20.76 -9.96 -0.89
N PRO A 316 -20.31 -8.87 -1.56
CA PRO A 316 -20.55 -7.50 -1.09
C PRO A 316 -22.04 -7.13 -0.98
N THR A 317 -22.88 -7.67 -1.88
CA THR A 317 -24.33 -7.44 -1.91
C THR A 317 -25.01 -8.09 -0.72
N GLU A 318 -24.73 -9.36 -0.47
CA GLU A 318 -25.24 -10.13 0.67
C GLU A 318 -24.76 -9.54 2.01
N LEU A 319 -23.50 -9.12 2.09
CA LEU A 319 -22.97 -8.39 3.23
C LEU A 319 -23.73 -7.07 3.48
N GLY A 320 -24.10 -6.34 2.42
CA GLY A 320 -24.97 -5.18 2.50
C GLY A 320 -26.36 -5.54 3.07
N GLN A 321 -26.98 -6.60 2.56
CA GLN A 321 -28.27 -7.10 3.03
C GLN A 321 -28.25 -7.51 4.52
N ARG A 322 -27.17 -8.17 4.99
CA ARG A 322 -27.01 -8.52 6.42
C ARG A 322 -26.84 -7.29 7.31
N VAL A 323 -26.06 -6.30 6.88
CA VAL A 323 -25.93 -5.02 7.61
C VAL A 323 -27.28 -4.29 7.68
N VAL A 324 -28.04 -4.28 6.59
CA VAL A 324 -29.42 -3.77 6.55
C VAL A 324 -30.33 -4.52 7.53
N ALA A 325 -30.31 -5.85 7.54
CA ALA A 325 -31.13 -6.64 8.45
C ALA A 325 -30.84 -6.30 9.93
N VAL A 326 -29.56 -6.18 10.31
CA VAL A 326 -29.17 -5.76 11.68
C VAL A 326 -29.57 -4.31 11.98
N LEU A 327 -29.56 -3.40 10.99
CA LEU A 327 -30.10 -2.04 11.16
C LEU A 327 -31.61 -2.02 11.39
N GLU A 328 -32.34 -2.97 10.82
CA GLU A 328 -33.79 -3.15 10.95
C GLU A 328 -34.20 -4.04 12.14
N GLY A 329 -33.23 -4.41 13.00
CA GLY A 329 -33.48 -5.10 14.28
C GLY A 329 -33.38 -6.63 14.23
N ALA A 330 -32.93 -7.22 13.13
CA ALA A 330 -32.61 -8.65 13.09
C ALA A 330 -31.43 -8.98 14.04
N PRO A 331 -31.40 -10.19 14.64
CA PRO A 331 -30.25 -10.65 15.41
C PRO A 331 -29.00 -10.76 14.53
N ILE A 332 -27.83 -10.62 15.16
CA ILE A 332 -26.54 -10.77 14.48
C ILE A 332 -26.26 -12.27 14.33
N ASP A 333 -26.38 -12.78 13.10
CA ASP A 333 -25.96 -14.15 12.77
C ASP A 333 -24.47 -14.17 12.39
N GLU A 334 -23.64 -14.54 13.36
CA GLU A 334 -22.20 -14.73 13.19
C GLU A 334 -21.84 -16.07 12.51
N GLY A 335 -22.81 -16.97 12.27
CA GLY A 335 -22.55 -18.40 11.99
C GLY A 335 -22.31 -18.81 10.53
N ILE A 336 -22.56 -17.93 9.55
CA ILE A 336 -22.59 -18.33 8.12
C ILE A 336 -21.24 -18.12 7.38
N ASP A 337 -20.40 -17.17 7.80
CA ASP A 337 -19.01 -17.03 7.32
C ASP A 337 -18.11 -17.23 8.54
N ASP A 338 -17.45 -18.38 8.63
CA ASP A 338 -16.58 -18.78 9.74
C ASP A 338 -15.25 -18.01 9.78
N GLY A 339 -15.03 -17.11 8.82
CA GLY A 339 -13.77 -16.40 8.63
C GLY A 339 -12.67 -17.28 8.01
N THR A 340 -12.96 -18.49 7.54
CA THR A 340 -12.00 -19.33 6.82
C THR A 340 -11.79 -18.77 5.41
N PRO A 341 -10.56 -18.36 5.05
CA PRO A 341 -10.32 -17.74 3.76
C PRO A 341 -10.63 -18.64 2.56
N ALA A 342 -11.03 -18.05 1.44
CA ALA A 342 -11.31 -18.79 0.20
C ALA A 342 -10.07 -19.48 -0.42
N TRP A 343 -8.86 -19.07 -0.03
CA TRP A 343 -7.58 -19.70 -0.41
C TRP A 343 -7.04 -20.71 0.63
N LEU A 344 -7.85 -21.08 1.61
CA LEU A 344 -7.70 -22.34 2.34
C LEU A 344 -8.67 -23.37 1.72
N VAL A 345 -8.09 -24.43 1.17
CA VAL A 345 -8.77 -25.52 0.46
C VAL A 345 -8.51 -26.87 1.18
N PRO A 346 -9.21 -27.96 0.83
CA PRO A 346 -8.89 -29.29 1.35
C PRO A 346 -7.42 -29.68 1.18
N GLU A 347 -6.90 -30.49 2.12
CA GLU A 347 -5.46 -30.76 2.25
C GLU A 347 -4.89 -31.67 1.14
N ASP A 348 -5.76 -32.41 0.46
CA ASP A 348 -5.46 -33.32 -0.64
C ASP A 348 -5.39 -32.62 -2.01
N TRP A 349 -5.86 -31.37 -2.12
CA TRP A 349 -6.00 -30.68 -3.41
C TRP A 349 -4.66 -30.25 -4.02
N THR A 350 -4.57 -30.42 -5.34
CA THR A 350 -3.54 -29.80 -6.18
C THR A 350 -3.76 -28.29 -6.31
N LEU A 351 -2.74 -27.59 -6.81
CA LEU A 351 -2.88 -26.17 -7.16
C LEU A 351 -3.95 -25.98 -8.25
N GLU A 352 -4.01 -26.90 -9.20
CA GLU A 352 -4.91 -26.86 -10.35
C GLU A 352 -6.38 -26.98 -9.90
N GLN A 353 -6.72 -28.00 -9.09
CA GLN A 353 -8.05 -28.12 -8.46
C GLN A 353 -8.42 -26.89 -7.62
N ALA A 354 -7.46 -26.32 -6.88
CA ALA A 354 -7.69 -25.11 -6.11
C ALA A 354 -7.97 -23.88 -7.00
N LEU A 355 -7.35 -23.78 -8.18
CA LEU A 355 -7.58 -22.69 -9.12
C LEU A 355 -8.96 -22.76 -9.78
N GLU A 356 -9.50 -23.97 -10.01
CA GLU A 356 -10.84 -24.19 -10.59
C GLU A 356 -11.96 -23.71 -9.66
N HIS A 357 -11.83 -23.94 -8.35
CA HIS A 357 -12.84 -23.60 -7.35
C HIS A 357 -12.70 -22.17 -6.79
N LEU A 358 -11.55 -21.52 -6.97
CA LEU A 358 -11.31 -20.16 -6.49
C LEU A 358 -12.09 -19.13 -7.32
N PRO A 359 -12.64 -18.06 -6.71
CA PRO A 359 -13.25 -16.96 -7.46
C PRO A 359 -12.29 -16.43 -8.53
N ARG A 360 -12.72 -16.36 -9.80
CA ARG A 360 -11.86 -16.13 -10.99
C ARG A 360 -10.76 -15.07 -10.82
N PRO A 361 -10.97 -13.88 -10.23
CA PRO A 361 -9.91 -12.89 -10.04
C PRO A 361 -8.84 -13.32 -9.02
N MET A 362 -9.23 -14.12 -8.02
CA MET A 362 -8.32 -14.77 -7.06
C MET A 362 -7.59 -15.94 -7.70
N ALA A 363 -8.25 -16.76 -8.52
CA ALA A 363 -7.59 -17.79 -9.31
C ALA A 363 -6.49 -17.18 -10.21
N LEU A 364 -6.79 -16.12 -10.97
CA LEU A 364 -5.80 -15.38 -11.76
C LEU A 364 -4.65 -14.78 -10.91
N TYR A 365 -4.93 -14.34 -9.67
CA TYR A 365 -3.88 -13.89 -8.75
C TYR A 365 -2.88 -15.00 -8.39
N PHE A 366 -3.38 -16.20 -8.12
CA PHE A 366 -2.56 -17.37 -7.79
C PHE A 366 -1.89 -17.95 -9.03
N ALA A 367 -2.59 -18.11 -10.15
CA ALA A 367 -2.05 -18.63 -11.39
C ALA A 367 -1.09 -17.68 -12.14
N ARG A 368 -0.95 -16.41 -11.71
CA ARG A 368 -0.02 -15.45 -12.34
C ARG A 368 1.37 -16.03 -12.49
N GLY A 369 1.88 -15.97 -13.70
CA GLY A 369 3.27 -16.30 -14.02
C GLY A 369 3.55 -17.79 -14.11
N LEU A 370 2.51 -18.64 -14.00
CA LEU A 370 2.59 -20.09 -14.13
C LEU A 370 1.95 -20.55 -15.44
N VAL A 371 2.46 -21.64 -16.00
CA VAL A 371 1.93 -22.30 -17.21
C VAL A 371 0.53 -22.86 -16.95
N ALA A 372 0.30 -23.43 -15.76
CA ALA A 372 -1.02 -23.92 -15.32
C ALA A 372 -2.14 -22.86 -15.35
N GLY A 373 -1.81 -21.57 -15.44
CA GLY A 373 -2.79 -20.49 -15.55
C GLY A 373 -3.23 -20.10 -16.96
N ARG A 374 -2.66 -20.70 -18.02
CA ARG A 374 -2.89 -20.24 -19.41
C ARG A 374 -4.34 -20.35 -19.87
N ASP A 375 -5.01 -21.46 -19.58
CA ASP A 375 -6.39 -21.67 -20.03
C ASP A 375 -7.38 -20.80 -19.26
N LEU A 376 -7.17 -20.62 -17.94
CA LEU A 376 -7.89 -19.64 -17.12
C LEU A 376 -7.71 -18.21 -17.64
N ARG A 377 -6.49 -17.85 -18.09
CA ARG A 377 -6.21 -16.55 -18.72
C ARG A 377 -6.94 -16.38 -20.05
N ARG A 378 -6.98 -17.42 -20.90
CA ARG A 378 -7.73 -17.41 -22.17
C ARG A 378 -9.24 -17.24 -21.95
N GLN A 379 -9.81 -17.94 -20.96
CA GLN A 379 -11.22 -17.82 -20.59
C GLN A 379 -11.60 -16.45 -20.00
N ALA A 380 -10.64 -15.71 -19.44
CA ALA A 380 -10.87 -14.43 -18.76
C ALA A 380 -10.43 -13.19 -19.58
N ALA A 381 -9.88 -13.38 -20.79
CA ALA A 381 -9.25 -12.30 -21.57
C ALA A 381 -10.22 -11.15 -21.91
N GLY A 382 -11.46 -11.45 -22.25
CA GLY A 382 -12.50 -10.44 -22.53
C GLY A 382 -13.06 -9.75 -21.27
N ASP A 383 -13.12 -10.45 -20.13
CA ASP A 383 -13.77 -9.97 -18.91
C ASP A 383 -12.84 -9.12 -18.03
N GLU A 384 -11.57 -9.53 -17.89
CA GLU A 384 -10.60 -8.96 -16.95
C GLU A 384 -9.22 -8.73 -17.61
N PRO A 385 -9.13 -8.06 -18.78
CA PRO A 385 -7.91 -7.98 -19.58
C PRO A 385 -6.69 -7.44 -18.81
N GLN A 386 -6.87 -6.45 -17.92
CA GLN A 386 -5.77 -5.92 -17.11
C GLN A 386 -5.23 -6.96 -16.11
N ILE A 387 -6.09 -7.85 -15.58
CA ILE A 387 -5.65 -8.94 -14.71
C ILE A 387 -5.00 -10.05 -15.54
N VAL A 388 -5.54 -10.38 -16.72
CA VAL A 388 -4.96 -11.36 -17.65
C VAL A 388 -3.56 -10.92 -18.09
N ALA A 389 -3.40 -9.71 -18.62
CA ALA A 389 -2.11 -9.13 -18.99
C ALA A 389 -1.13 -9.08 -17.80
N TRP A 390 -1.60 -8.77 -16.58
CA TRP A 390 -0.77 -8.83 -15.37
C TRP A 390 -0.41 -10.25 -14.90
N SER A 391 -1.16 -11.27 -15.35
CA SER A 391 -1.02 -12.65 -14.92
C SER A 391 -0.25 -13.57 -15.89
N LEU A 392 0.10 -13.10 -17.08
CA LEU A 392 0.89 -13.85 -18.09
C LEU A 392 2.19 -14.46 -17.53
N ASP A 393 2.50 -15.71 -17.90
CA ASP A 393 3.85 -16.30 -17.78
C ASP A 393 4.76 -15.84 -18.93
N ARG A 394 6.10 -16.03 -18.83
CA ARG A 394 7.06 -15.47 -19.82
C ARG A 394 6.65 -15.76 -21.26
N LEU A 395 6.28 -17.01 -21.56
CA LEU A 395 6.04 -17.53 -22.91
C LEU A 395 4.55 -17.72 -23.20
N ASP A 396 3.69 -16.94 -22.54
CA ASP A 396 2.24 -17.02 -22.68
C ASP A 396 1.79 -16.61 -24.10
N PRO A 397 1.03 -17.45 -24.84
CA PRO A 397 0.56 -17.12 -26.19
C PRO A 397 -0.31 -15.87 -26.27
N LEU A 398 -0.96 -15.44 -25.17
CA LEU A 398 -1.78 -14.23 -25.13
C LEU A 398 -0.94 -12.94 -25.02
N ARG A 399 0.40 -13.02 -24.93
CA ARG A 399 1.25 -11.87 -24.64
C ARG A 399 1.13 -10.75 -25.68
N ASP A 400 1.02 -11.07 -26.96
CA ASP A 400 0.99 -10.10 -28.06
C ASP A 400 -0.39 -9.43 -28.15
N GLU A 401 -1.46 -10.22 -28.04
CA GLU A 401 -2.86 -9.76 -27.94
C GLU A 401 -3.03 -8.82 -26.73
N MET A 402 -2.57 -9.26 -25.56
CA MET A 402 -2.60 -8.46 -24.33
C MET A 402 -1.69 -7.24 -24.38
N ALA A 403 -0.66 -7.19 -25.25
CA ALA A 403 0.11 -5.96 -25.48
C ALA A 403 -0.69 -4.92 -26.25
N GLY A 404 -1.62 -5.34 -27.12
CA GLY A 404 -2.56 -4.44 -27.80
C GLY A 404 -3.58 -3.80 -26.86
N ILE A 405 -3.97 -4.50 -25.79
CA ILE A 405 -4.98 -4.03 -24.82
C ILE A 405 -4.32 -3.34 -23.60
N ASP A 406 -3.28 -3.94 -23.03
CA ASP A 406 -2.56 -3.44 -21.86
C ASP A 406 -1.03 -3.66 -22.00
N PRO A 407 -0.35 -2.79 -22.77
CA PRO A 407 1.10 -2.87 -22.93
C PRO A 407 1.85 -2.63 -21.62
N VAL A 408 1.23 -1.99 -20.63
CA VAL A 408 1.83 -1.72 -19.31
C VAL A 408 2.05 -3.01 -18.53
N TYR A 409 1.17 -4.01 -18.66
CA TYR A 409 1.41 -5.33 -18.08
C TYR A 409 2.09 -6.32 -19.02
N ALA A 410 1.72 -6.34 -20.30
CA ALA A 410 2.33 -7.27 -21.25
C ALA A 410 3.86 -7.05 -21.32
N LEU A 411 4.35 -5.81 -21.44
CA LEU A 411 5.78 -5.54 -21.46
C LEU A 411 6.45 -5.75 -20.09
N ARG A 412 5.73 -5.54 -18.98
CA ARG A 412 6.25 -5.77 -17.62
C ARG A 412 6.63 -7.23 -17.35
N GLY A 413 6.04 -8.19 -18.07
CA GLY A 413 6.44 -9.59 -18.03
C GLY A 413 7.86 -9.85 -18.58
N LEU A 414 8.40 -8.95 -19.40
CA LEU A 414 9.69 -9.09 -20.07
C LEU A 414 10.88 -8.49 -19.27
N VAL A 415 10.66 -8.00 -18.06
CA VAL A 415 11.74 -7.51 -17.18
C VAL A 415 12.75 -8.64 -16.91
N ARG A 416 14.03 -8.40 -17.20
CA ARG A 416 15.16 -9.37 -17.21
C ARG A 416 15.19 -10.36 -18.39
N CYS A 417 14.28 -10.27 -19.35
CA CYS A 417 14.42 -11.00 -20.61
C CYS A 417 15.36 -10.18 -21.53
N PRO A 418 16.36 -10.80 -22.18
CA PRO A 418 17.12 -10.18 -23.28
C PRO A 418 16.19 -9.67 -24.39
N LEU A 419 16.67 -8.79 -25.27
CA LEU A 419 15.90 -8.33 -26.44
C LEU A 419 16.00 -9.36 -27.58
N GLU A 420 14.88 -9.99 -27.91
CA GLU A 420 14.77 -11.00 -28.97
C GLU A 420 14.61 -10.30 -30.35
N ARG A 421 14.70 -11.01 -31.49
CA ARG A 421 14.79 -10.36 -32.82
C ARG A 421 13.66 -9.35 -33.05
N ASP A 422 12.42 -9.81 -32.94
CA ASP A 422 11.21 -9.06 -33.27
C ASP A 422 10.47 -8.59 -32.00
N ASP A 423 11.23 -8.21 -30.96
CA ASP A 423 10.75 -7.93 -29.60
C ASP A 423 9.62 -6.88 -29.51
N LEU A 424 8.57 -7.19 -28.74
CA LEU A 424 7.48 -6.27 -28.40
C LEU A 424 7.97 -4.92 -27.85
N ARG A 425 9.13 -4.87 -27.18
CA ARG A 425 9.70 -3.61 -26.66
C ARG A 425 10.13 -2.65 -27.76
N ASP A 426 10.56 -3.14 -28.92
CA ASP A 426 10.83 -2.27 -30.08
C ASP A 426 9.52 -1.90 -30.80
N GLN A 427 8.58 -2.84 -30.95
CA GLN A 427 7.26 -2.60 -31.56
C GLN A 427 6.45 -1.51 -30.82
N TYR A 428 6.38 -1.60 -29.49
CA TYR A 428 5.62 -0.69 -28.63
C TYR A 428 6.43 0.53 -28.17
N ALA A 429 7.65 0.75 -28.68
CA ALA A 429 8.49 1.90 -28.31
C ALA A 429 7.78 3.25 -28.56
N GLU A 430 7.02 3.35 -29.65
CA GLU A 430 6.28 4.58 -29.99
C GLU A 430 4.92 4.66 -29.28
N ILE A 431 4.26 3.53 -29.03
CA ILE A 431 2.92 3.44 -28.44
C ILE A 431 2.96 3.58 -26.90
N ALA A 432 3.84 2.84 -26.24
CA ALA A 432 3.91 2.71 -24.79
C ALA A 432 5.34 2.93 -24.24
N PRO A 433 5.99 4.08 -24.56
CA PRO A 433 7.42 4.32 -24.26
C PRO A 433 7.80 4.10 -22.80
N GLN A 434 6.92 4.47 -21.85
CA GLN A 434 7.17 4.30 -20.42
C GLN A 434 7.19 2.82 -20.01
N ALA A 435 6.29 2.01 -20.56
CA ALA A 435 6.23 0.57 -20.29
C ALA A 435 7.46 -0.14 -20.88
N VAL A 436 7.87 0.23 -22.08
CA VAL A 436 9.11 -0.25 -22.72
C VAL A 436 10.34 0.06 -21.87
N ALA A 437 10.52 1.33 -21.46
CA ALA A 437 11.66 1.72 -20.62
C ALA A 437 11.70 0.92 -19.30
N LEU A 438 10.56 0.74 -18.62
CA LEU A 438 10.48 -0.06 -17.40
C LEU A 438 10.69 -1.57 -17.62
N ALA A 439 10.46 -2.07 -18.84
CA ALA A 439 10.72 -3.46 -19.24
C ALA A 439 12.20 -3.73 -19.58
N LEU A 440 13.03 -2.69 -19.75
CA LEU A 440 14.49 -2.81 -19.93
C LEU A 440 15.26 -2.92 -18.59
N ARG A 441 14.56 -2.93 -17.45
CA ARG A 441 15.20 -3.06 -16.12
C ARG A 441 15.93 -4.41 -15.99
N PHE A 442 17.22 -4.35 -15.62
CA PHE A 442 18.15 -5.49 -15.65
C PHE A 442 18.36 -6.10 -17.04
N VAL A 443 18.25 -5.30 -18.11
CA VAL A 443 18.60 -5.69 -19.49
C VAL A 443 19.76 -4.81 -19.97
N GLY A 444 20.91 -5.43 -20.24
CA GLY A 444 22.11 -4.78 -20.78
C GLY A 444 22.21 -4.90 -22.31
N GLY A 445 23.37 -4.52 -22.84
CA GLY A 445 23.70 -4.67 -24.25
C GLY A 445 23.26 -3.50 -25.13
N GLU A 446 24.03 -3.28 -26.19
CA GLU A 446 23.97 -2.09 -27.06
C GLU A 446 22.56 -1.79 -27.62
N ARG A 447 21.77 -2.82 -27.97
CA ARG A 447 20.39 -2.64 -28.45
C ARG A 447 19.47 -2.05 -27.38
N ALA A 448 19.59 -2.48 -26.12
CA ALA A 448 18.82 -1.92 -25.02
C ALA A 448 19.22 -0.47 -24.75
N ASP A 449 20.48 -0.13 -24.98
CA ASP A 449 21.01 1.22 -24.75
C ASP A 449 20.62 2.19 -25.87
N ARG A 450 20.64 1.76 -27.14
CA ARG A 450 20.01 2.50 -28.25
C ARG A 450 18.51 2.74 -28.01
N LEU A 451 17.80 1.77 -27.45
CA LEU A 451 16.38 1.92 -27.11
C LEU A 451 16.17 2.89 -25.93
N ARG A 452 17.05 2.88 -24.92
CA ARG A 452 17.08 3.90 -23.85
C ARG A 452 17.34 5.31 -24.38
N GLU A 453 18.30 5.47 -25.29
CA GLU A 453 18.57 6.76 -25.96
C GLU A 453 17.35 7.28 -26.74
N ARG A 454 16.70 6.43 -27.55
CA ARG A 454 15.44 6.77 -28.26
C ARG A 454 14.33 7.25 -27.32
N LEU A 455 14.22 6.64 -26.14
CA LEU A 455 13.17 6.93 -25.16
C LEU A 455 13.51 8.11 -24.23
N ALA A 456 14.78 8.53 -24.16
CA ALA A 456 15.30 9.49 -23.19
C ALA A 456 14.58 10.85 -23.22
N THR A 457 14.19 11.34 -24.40
CA THR A 457 13.50 12.63 -24.58
C THR A 457 12.00 12.56 -24.28
N ARG A 458 11.41 11.36 -24.31
CA ARG A 458 9.95 11.16 -24.17
C ARG A 458 9.54 10.71 -22.77
N VAL A 459 10.37 9.88 -22.12
CA VAL A 459 10.08 9.29 -20.80
C VAL A 459 11.33 9.27 -19.89
N PRO A 460 12.00 10.42 -19.66
CA PRO A 460 13.31 10.49 -19.01
C PRO A 460 13.37 9.77 -17.65
N GLY A 461 12.37 9.97 -16.79
CA GLY A 461 12.29 9.31 -15.49
C GLY A 461 12.22 7.78 -15.55
N ALA A 462 11.45 7.23 -16.51
CA ALA A 462 11.40 5.79 -16.72
C ALA A 462 12.68 5.22 -17.32
N VAL A 463 13.42 6.00 -18.13
CA VAL A 463 14.76 5.64 -18.60
C VAL A 463 15.75 5.63 -17.43
N VAL A 464 15.69 6.60 -16.50
CA VAL A 464 16.51 6.57 -15.27
C VAL A 464 16.17 5.35 -14.40
N GLU A 465 14.89 5.00 -14.21
CA GLU A 465 14.48 3.77 -13.52
C GLU A 465 14.91 2.48 -14.28
N SER A 466 15.13 2.56 -15.60
CA SER A 466 15.60 1.44 -16.43
C SER A 466 17.07 1.04 -16.20
N LEU A 467 17.88 1.95 -15.64
CA LEU A 467 19.33 1.79 -15.42
C LEU A 467 19.69 1.06 -14.12
N VAL A 468 18.70 0.47 -13.44
CA VAL A 468 18.92 -0.35 -12.24
C VAL A 468 20.00 -1.42 -12.47
N GLY A 469 21.03 -1.43 -11.60
CA GLY A 469 22.18 -2.34 -11.70
C GLY A 469 23.25 -1.95 -12.72
N ARG A 470 23.13 -0.80 -13.41
CA ARG A 470 24.17 -0.29 -14.32
C ARG A 470 24.96 0.84 -13.70
N ASP A 471 26.25 0.65 -13.50
CA ASP A 471 27.14 1.63 -12.86
C ASP A 471 28.27 2.10 -13.80
N ASP A 472 28.16 1.76 -15.09
CA ASP A 472 29.07 2.17 -16.16
C ASP A 472 28.95 3.66 -16.51
N GLU A 473 30.02 4.22 -17.07
CA GLU A 473 30.09 5.66 -17.41
C GLU A 473 29.09 6.08 -18.50
N TRP A 474 28.67 5.17 -19.39
CA TRP A 474 27.55 5.46 -20.31
C TRP A 474 26.24 5.64 -19.54
N ALA A 475 25.92 4.71 -18.64
CA ALA A 475 24.74 4.82 -17.78
C ALA A 475 24.81 6.07 -16.88
N TRP A 476 26.01 6.50 -16.46
CA TRP A 476 26.19 7.76 -15.73
C TRP A 476 26.05 9.01 -16.59
N ALA A 477 26.57 9.03 -17.82
CA ALA A 477 26.30 10.12 -18.77
C ALA A 477 24.79 10.28 -19.03
N LEU A 478 24.09 9.16 -19.21
CA LEU A 478 22.63 9.13 -19.38
C LEU A 478 21.90 9.61 -18.12
N ARG A 479 22.30 9.16 -16.92
CA ARG A 479 21.77 9.69 -15.64
C ARG A 479 21.97 11.20 -15.55
N ARG A 480 23.20 11.70 -15.69
CA ARG A 480 23.54 13.14 -15.56
C ARG A 480 22.70 14.02 -16.50
N ARG A 481 22.40 13.54 -17.72
CA ARG A 481 21.53 14.25 -18.69
C ARG A 481 20.06 14.30 -18.27
N LEU A 482 19.53 13.25 -17.65
CA LEU A 482 18.09 13.07 -17.37
C LEU A 482 17.70 13.26 -15.89
N TRP A 483 18.67 13.42 -14.98
CA TRP A 483 18.48 13.30 -13.53
C TRP A 483 17.40 14.22 -12.99
N LYS A 484 17.40 15.48 -13.44
CA LYS A 484 16.46 16.52 -13.01
C LYS A 484 15.00 16.18 -13.35
N ASP A 485 14.78 15.45 -14.45
CA ASP A 485 13.47 15.14 -15.03
C ASP A 485 12.89 13.79 -14.53
N ALA A 486 13.65 13.06 -13.71
CA ALA A 486 13.21 11.84 -13.02
C ALA A 486 12.62 12.14 -11.64
N ASP A 487 11.59 11.40 -11.20
CA ASP A 487 11.05 11.52 -9.84
C ASP A 487 12.00 10.86 -8.79
N HIS A 488 11.79 11.15 -7.50
CA HIS A 488 12.69 10.64 -6.44
C HIS A 488 12.66 9.09 -6.29
N HIS A 489 11.55 8.44 -6.64
CA HIS A 489 11.45 6.97 -6.69
C HIS A 489 12.20 6.43 -7.92
N GLU A 490 12.11 7.09 -9.06
CA GLU A 490 12.81 6.70 -10.29
C GLU A 490 14.32 6.80 -10.15
N ARG A 491 14.81 7.93 -9.61
CA ARG A 491 16.22 8.12 -9.20
C ARG A 491 16.69 7.01 -8.26
N ALA A 492 15.94 6.75 -7.19
CA ALA A 492 16.27 5.70 -6.23
C ALA A 492 16.26 4.30 -6.86
N SER A 493 15.26 3.97 -7.67
CA SER A 493 15.14 2.68 -8.36
C SER A 493 16.29 2.46 -9.34
N GLY A 494 16.74 3.52 -10.02
CA GLY A 494 17.92 3.53 -10.89
C GLY A 494 19.28 3.41 -10.18
N LEU A 495 19.36 3.68 -8.87
CA LEU A 495 20.58 3.54 -8.05
C LEU A 495 20.69 2.21 -7.28
N VAL A 496 19.68 1.34 -7.38
CA VAL A 496 19.73 -0.01 -6.79
C VAL A 496 20.81 -0.85 -7.49
N HIS A 497 21.65 -1.51 -6.69
CA HIS A 497 22.87 -2.26 -7.08
C HIS A 497 24.03 -1.44 -7.67
N CYS A 498 23.98 -0.10 -7.64
CA CYS A 498 25.15 0.74 -7.95
C CYS A 498 26.04 0.92 -6.69
N ARG A 499 27.36 0.85 -6.86
CA ARG A 499 28.41 0.88 -5.81
C ARG A 499 29.40 2.05 -5.95
N SER A 500 29.34 2.80 -7.06
CA SER A 500 30.23 3.94 -7.36
C SER A 500 30.14 5.09 -6.34
N ARG A 501 31.17 5.95 -6.32
CA ARG A 501 31.19 7.19 -5.50
C ARG A 501 30.13 8.20 -5.97
N GLU A 502 29.71 8.10 -7.21
CA GLU A 502 28.62 8.84 -7.85
C GLU A 502 27.28 8.34 -7.30
N ALA A 503 27.10 7.01 -7.23
CA ALA A 503 25.91 6.40 -6.63
C ALA A 503 25.76 6.75 -5.16
N ALA A 504 26.84 6.67 -4.37
CA ALA A 504 26.84 6.99 -2.94
C ALA A 504 26.43 8.46 -2.69
N ARG A 505 26.98 9.41 -3.45
CA ARG A 505 26.68 10.85 -3.30
C ARG A 505 25.21 11.17 -3.61
N GLU A 506 24.68 10.66 -4.71
CA GLU A 506 23.25 10.85 -5.05
C GLU A 506 22.32 10.11 -4.08
N ARG A 507 22.75 8.96 -3.55
CA ARG A 507 22.02 8.19 -2.55
C ARG A 507 21.95 8.91 -1.21
N GLU A 508 23.05 9.52 -0.76
CA GLU A 508 23.10 10.32 0.47
C GLU A 508 22.14 11.53 0.41
N GLU A 509 22.08 12.22 -0.73
CA GLU A 509 21.15 13.34 -0.93
C GLU A 509 19.68 12.88 -0.98
N LEU A 510 19.40 11.73 -1.59
CA LEU A 510 18.08 11.09 -1.49
C LEU A 510 17.74 10.66 -0.05
N LEU A 511 18.71 10.19 0.74
CA LEU A 511 18.51 9.81 2.14
C LEU A 511 18.21 11.02 3.03
N LYS A 512 18.88 12.16 2.83
CA LYS A 512 18.61 13.42 3.55
C LYS A 512 17.23 14.01 3.25
N LYS A 513 16.79 13.98 1.98
CA LYS A 513 15.60 14.72 1.52
C LYS A 513 14.35 13.84 1.36
N HIS A 514 14.53 12.55 1.06
CA HIS A 514 13.48 11.60 0.66
C HIS A 514 13.79 10.20 1.24
N PRO A 515 13.87 10.04 2.58
CA PRO A 515 14.53 8.88 3.19
C PRO A 515 13.93 7.52 2.83
N VAL A 516 12.63 7.41 2.52
CA VAL A 516 12.04 6.15 2.02
C VAL A 516 12.57 5.75 0.64
N GLN A 517 12.77 6.72 -0.24
CA GLN A 517 13.36 6.52 -1.55
C GLN A 517 14.86 6.20 -1.40
N GLY A 518 15.60 6.96 -0.60
CA GLY A 518 17.01 6.67 -0.28
C GLY A 518 17.21 5.27 0.32
N LEU A 519 16.43 4.88 1.33
CA LEU A 519 16.46 3.54 1.92
C LEU A 519 16.15 2.44 0.88
N ALA A 520 15.30 2.72 -0.11
CA ALA A 520 14.99 1.77 -1.17
C ALA A 520 16.14 1.58 -2.16
N SER A 521 17.04 2.57 -2.31
CA SER A 521 18.22 2.49 -3.19
C SER A 521 19.47 1.93 -2.52
N LEU A 522 19.50 1.76 -1.19
CA LEU A 522 20.58 1.11 -0.43
C LEU A 522 20.79 -0.38 -0.79
N ARG A 523 19.87 -1.01 -1.53
CA ARG A 523 20.00 -2.43 -1.88
C ARG A 523 21.19 -2.63 -2.83
N GLY A 524 22.21 -3.34 -2.36
CA GLY A 524 23.45 -3.61 -3.09
C GLY A 524 24.55 -2.56 -2.88
N ALA A 525 24.27 -1.51 -2.08
CA ALA A 525 25.26 -0.53 -1.65
C ALA A 525 26.24 -1.13 -0.61
N PRO A 526 27.45 -0.56 -0.44
CA PRO A 526 28.41 -0.97 0.59
C PRO A 526 27.85 -0.89 2.02
N PRO A 527 28.26 -1.76 2.96
CA PRO A 527 27.76 -1.75 4.34
C PRO A 527 28.09 -0.48 5.13
N ASP A 528 29.27 0.12 4.91
CA ASP A 528 29.72 1.36 5.53
C ASP A 528 28.85 2.56 5.12
N GLU A 529 28.42 2.61 3.85
CA GLU A 529 27.43 3.60 3.38
C GLU A 529 26.03 3.30 3.96
N ALA A 530 25.63 2.03 3.97
CA ALA A 530 24.24 1.65 4.23
C ALA A 530 23.85 1.58 5.70
N ASP A 531 24.69 0.98 6.54
CA ASP A 531 24.33 0.55 7.89
C ASP A 531 23.92 1.70 8.83
N PRO A 532 24.52 2.90 8.80
CA PRO A 532 24.06 4.03 9.60
C PRO A 532 22.59 4.38 9.33
N TRP A 533 22.17 4.35 8.05
CA TRP A 533 20.81 4.67 7.63
C TRP A 533 19.82 3.54 7.90
N LEU A 534 20.25 2.28 7.71
CA LEU A 534 19.44 1.11 8.04
C LEU A 534 19.16 1.04 9.55
N ARG A 535 20.19 1.25 10.38
CA ARG A 535 20.09 1.32 11.85
C ARG A 535 19.22 2.48 12.31
N ARG A 536 19.32 3.67 11.68
CA ARG A 536 18.48 4.84 12.00
C ARG A 536 16.98 4.61 11.74
N TYR A 537 16.63 3.91 10.67
CA TYR A 537 15.23 3.81 10.21
C TYR A 537 14.57 2.43 10.41
N VAL A 538 15.24 1.51 11.10
CA VAL A 538 14.77 0.13 11.36
C VAL A 538 13.34 0.08 11.93
N ASP A 539 13.03 0.86 12.96
CA ASP A 539 11.72 0.83 13.64
C ASP A 539 10.62 1.61 12.89
N PHE A 540 10.99 2.51 11.97
CA PHE A 540 10.06 3.37 11.21
C PHE A 540 9.74 2.83 9.81
N ALA A 541 10.67 2.05 9.23
CA ALA A 541 10.65 1.62 7.84
C ALA A 541 11.10 0.16 7.67
N ALA A 542 10.82 -0.70 8.65
CA ALA A 542 11.21 -2.13 8.69
C ALA A 542 11.15 -2.87 7.34
N LYS A 543 10.08 -2.72 6.56
CA LYS A 543 9.92 -3.35 5.23
C LYS A 543 10.92 -2.87 4.20
N THR A 544 11.33 -1.61 4.26
CA THR A 544 12.31 -1.01 3.35
C THR A 544 13.72 -1.42 3.78
N VAL A 545 14.02 -1.43 5.09
CA VAL A 545 15.29 -1.94 5.64
C VAL A 545 15.48 -3.42 5.28
N LEU A 546 14.49 -4.28 5.53
CA LEU A 546 14.52 -5.69 5.14
C LEU A 546 14.64 -5.91 3.62
N ARG A 547 14.21 -4.95 2.79
CA ARG A 547 14.46 -4.98 1.34
C ARG A 547 15.88 -4.61 0.96
N ALA A 548 16.49 -3.62 1.64
CA ALA A 548 17.88 -3.24 1.42
C ALA A 548 18.85 -4.38 1.77
N LEU A 549 18.54 -5.15 2.83
CA LEU A 549 19.30 -6.33 3.25
C LEU A 549 19.18 -7.56 2.31
N MET A 550 18.36 -7.52 1.26
CA MET A 550 18.16 -8.67 0.35
C MET A 550 19.41 -8.98 -0.50
N GLY A 551 20.18 -9.96 -0.04
CA GLY A 551 21.48 -10.40 -0.60
C GLY A 551 22.62 -10.35 0.43
N ARG A 552 22.42 -9.68 1.57
CA ARG A 552 23.40 -9.51 2.64
C ARG A 552 23.25 -10.56 3.75
N HIS A 553 24.38 -11.09 4.22
CA HIS A 553 24.49 -12.09 5.29
C HIS A 553 25.56 -11.73 6.35
N ASP A 554 26.06 -10.49 6.32
CA ASP A 554 26.97 -9.93 7.32
C ASP A 554 26.32 -9.71 8.71
N ALA A 555 27.13 -9.38 9.71
CA ALA A 555 26.68 -9.23 11.10
C ALA A 555 25.57 -8.19 11.29
N THR A 556 25.65 -7.01 10.66
CA THR A 556 24.56 -6.02 10.72
C THR A 556 23.29 -6.56 10.05
N ALA A 557 23.42 -7.28 8.94
CA ALA A 557 22.30 -7.90 8.26
C ALA A 557 21.65 -9.06 9.03
N VAL A 558 22.36 -9.69 9.97
CA VAL A 558 21.79 -10.64 10.94
C VAL A 558 21.09 -9.88 12.08
N GLU A 559 21.79 -8.98 12.75
CA GLU A 559 21.27 -8.16 13.87
C GLU A 559 19.96 -7.45 13.53
N LEU A 560 19.90 -6.77 12.37
CA LEU A 560 18.72 -6.03 11.92
C LEU A 560 17.55 -6.96 11.53
N ARG A 561 17.79 -8.24 11.22
CA ARG A 561 16.72 -9.23 11.02
C ARG A 561 16.21 -9.79 12.34
N GLU A 562 17.10 -10.03 13.31
CA GLU A 562 16.74 -10.50 14.65
C GLU A 562 15.89 -9.43 15.38
N ARG A 563 16.30 -8.15 15.32
CA ARG A 563 15.51 -6.99 15.79
C ARG A 563 14.16 -6.84 15.08
N LEU A 564 14.05 -7.29 13.82
CA LEU A 564 12.82 -7.22 13.01
C LEU A 564 12.10 -8.57 12.87
N SER A 565 12.36 -9.53 13.75
CA SER A 565 11.70 -10.84 13.78
C SER A 565 10.16 -10.75 13.80
N ASP A 566 9.60 -9.79 14.55
CA ASP A 566 8.16 -9.48 14.60
C ASP A 566 7.68 -8.38 13.61
N ALA A 567 8.49 -7.99 12.62
CA ALA A 567 8.03 -7.15 11.51
C ALA A 567 7.07 -7.90 10.54
N GLY A 568 6.95 -9.21 10.72
CA GLY A 568 6.14 -10.11 9.91
C GLY A 568 6.97 -10.83 8.84
N ARG A 569 6.28 -11.55 7.94
CA ARG A 569 6.88 -12.40 6.88
C ARG A 569 7.93 -11.70 6.00
N GLU A 570 7.92 -10.37 5.96
CA GLU A 570 8.94 -9.55 5.32
C GLU A 570 10.37 -9.90 5.78
N VAL A 571 10.56 -10.39 7.02
CA VAL A 571 11.88 -10.85 7.51
C VAL A 571 12.35 -12.12 6.77
N VAL A 572 11.43 -13.02 6.43
CA VAL A 572 11.68 -14.26 5.68
C VAL A 572 11.82 -13.99 4.18
N ASP A 573 11.00 -13.08 3.63
CA ASP A 573 11.17 -12.56 2.27
C ASP A 573 12.58 -11.89 2.10
N SER A 574 13.27 -11.48 3.19
CA SER A 574 14.60 -10.82 3.17
C SER A 574 15.82 -11.76 3.06
N ILE A 575 15.68 -13.03 3.44
CA ILE A 575 16.75 -14.05 3.40
C ILE A 575 16.64 -15.00 2.20
N ARG A 576 15.77 -14.68 1.24
CA ARG A 576 15.53 -15.53 0.08
C ARG A 576 16.84 -15.84 -0.66
N GLY A 577 17.13 -17.13 -0.81
CA GLY A 577 18.30 -17.67 -1.48
C GLY A 577 19.64 -17.48 -0.75
N LEU A 578 19.64 -17.07 0.52
CA LEU A 578 20.86 -17.06 1.34
C LEU A 578 21.14 -18.45 1.91
N ASP A 579 22.39 -18.90 1.84
CA ASP A 579 22.85 -20.21 2.31
C ASP A 579 23.83 -20.07 3.48
N ASP A 580 23.40 -19.38 4.53
CA ASP A 580 24.20 -19.15 5.74
C ASP A 580 23.51 -19.72 7.00
N PRO A 581 24.25 -20.03 8.07
CA PRO A 581 23.68 -20.63 9.28
C PRO A 581 22.59 -19.79 9.96
N ALA A 582 22.63 -18.46 9.88
CA ALA A 582 21.61 -17.60 10.50
C ALA A 582 20.32 -17.59 9.67
N SER A 583 20.41 -17.49 8.34
CA SER A 583 19.27 -17.64 7.44
C SER A 583 18.59 -19.00 7.59
N TRP A 584 19.34 -20.09 7.74
CA TRP A 584 18.76 -21.40 8.04
C TRP A 584 18.07 -21.46 9.42
N ARG A 585 18.68 -20.93 10.49
CA ARG A 585 18.02 -20.85 11.81
C ARG A 585 16.72 -20.04 11.75
N LEU A 586 16.70 -18.93 11.00
CA LEU A 586 15.50 -18.10 10.82
C LEU A 586 14.40 -18.84 10.05
N ARG A 587 14.74 -19.61 9.00
CA ARG A 587 13.77 -20.45 8.28
C ARG A 587 13.09 -21.47 9.19
N GLU A 588 13.89 -22.15 10.01
CA GLU A 588 13.43 -23.16 10.97
C GLU A 588 12.48 -22.56 12.02
N SER A 589 12.89 -21.45 12.66
CA SER A 589 12.15 -20.86 13.78
C SER A 589 10.77 -20.29 13.42
N VAL A 590 10.51 -20.03 12.14
CA VAL A 590 9.26 -19.40 11.65
C VAL A 590 8.45 -20.27 10.69
N LEU A 591 8.85 -21.53 10.46
CA LEU A 591 8.18 -22.44 9.51
C LEU A 591 6.68 -22.55 9.78
N ASN A 592 6.29 -22.78 11.04
CA ASN A 592 4.88 -22.93 11.44
C ASN A 592 4.09 -21.61 11.34
N ARG A 593 4.75 -20.45 11.34
CA ARG A 593 4.11 -19.12 11.25
C ARG A 593 3.89 -18.68 9.80
N TRP A 594 4.84 -18.99 8.90
CA TRP A 594 4.82 -18.54 7.51
C TRP A 594 5.35 -19.60 6.51
N PRO A 595 4.80 -20.82 6.42
CA PRO A 595 5.37 -21.92 5.62
C PRO A 595 5.47 -21.57 4.13
N SER A 596 4.44 -20.94 3.56
CA SER A 596 4.43 -20.40 2.19
C SER A 596 5.49 -19.32 1.91
N THR A 597 6.05 -18.67 2.94
CA THR A 597 7.15 -17.70 2.79
C THR A 597 8.50 -18.35 3.05
N VAL A 598 8.59 -19.32 3.97
CA VAL A 598 9.81 -20.12 4.19
C VAL A 598 10.16 -20.94 2.95
N ALA A 599 9.19 -21.63 2.33
CA ALA A 599 9.39 -22.30 1.04
C ALA A 599 9.90 -21.33 -0.04
N TRP A 600 9.30 -20.13 -0.17
CA TRP A 600 9.77 -19.11 -1.11
C TRP A 600 11.17 -18.56 -0.80
N SER A 601 11.62 -18.65 0.46
CA SER A 601 12.97 -18.22 0.85
C SER A 601 14.08 -19.17 0.38
N LEU A 602 13.74 -20.33 -0.17
CA LEU A 602 14.67 -21.26 -0.81
C LEU A 602 14.87 -20.97 -2.30
N ALA A 603 14.03 -20.13 -2.92
CA ALA A 603 14.16 -19.77 -4.33
C ALA A 603 15.49 -19.03 -4.60
N GLY A 604 16.43 -19.73 -5.24
CA GLY A 604 17.81 -19.29 -5.44
C GLY A 604 18.87 -20.12 -4.71
N LEU A 605 18.49 -21.23 -4.04
CA LEU A 605 19.42 -22.24 -3.53
C LEU A 605 19.47 -23.47 -4.46
N PRO A 606 20.58 -24.24 -4.46
CA PRO A 606 20.62 -25.58 -5.03
C PRO A 606 19.57 -26.51 -4.40
N SER A 607 19.10 -27.50 -5.16
CA SER A 607 18.15 -28.53 -4.71
C SER A 607 18.83 -29.57 -3.80
N SER A 608 19.31 -29.14 -2.64
CA SER A 608 19.96 -30.01 -1.66
C SER A 608 18.94 -30.83 -0.86
N PRO A 609 19.33 -32.00 -0.29
CA PRO A 609 18.46 -32.77 0.60
C PRO A 609 17.91 -31.94 1.78
N ARG A 610 18.69 -30.96 2.27
CA ARG A 610 18.26 -30.03 3.32
C ARG A 610 17.13 -29.10 2.86
N ALA A 611 17.22 -28.56 1.65
CA ALA A 611 16.17 -27.73 1.06
C ALA A 611 14.90 -28.56 0.81
N GLN A 612 15.04 -29.77 0.28
CA GLN A 612 13.93 -30.69 0.02
C GLN A 612 13.22 -31.11 1.32
N ALA A 613 13.96 -31.46 2.37
CA ALA A 613 13.39 -31.78 3.68
C ALA A 613 12.64 -30.59 4.32
N LEU A 614 13.14 -29.36 4.14
CA LEU A 614 12.44 -28.17 4.61
C LEU A 614 11.17 -27.88 3.78
N LEU A 615 11.18 -28.09 2.46
CA LEU A 615 9.99 -27.98 1.61
C LEU A 615 8.91 -29.00 2.00
N ALA A 616 9.30 -30.26 2.26
CA ALA A 616 8.39 -31.30 2.74
C ALA A 616 7.73 -30.91 4.08
N ARG A 617 8.51 -30.36 5.03
CA ARG A 617 8.00 -29.84 6.30
C ARG A 617 7.10 -28.61 6.12
N CYS A 618 7.41 -27.71 5.19
CA CYS A 618 6.50 -26.62 4.83
C CYS A 618 5.16 -27.16 4.30
N LYS A 619 5.17 -28.18 3.42
CA LYS A 619 3.94 -28.82 2.90
C LYS A 619 3.12 -29.45 4.02
N ALA A 620 3.75 -30.20 4.92
CA ALA A 620 3.08 -30.79 6.08
C ALA A 620 2.50 -29.76 7.07
N ALA A 621 3.08 -28.56 7.16
CA ALA A 621 2.64 -27.52 8.09
C ALA A 621 1.46 -26.65 7.58
N ALA A 622 1.12 -26.71 6.29
CA ALA A 622 -0.03 -25.99 5.72
C ALA A 622 -0.44 -26.56 4.34
N PRO A 623 -0.88 -27.83 4.25
CA PRO A 623 -1.13 -28.50 2.97
C PRO A 623 -2.19 -27.78 2.12
N GLY A 624 -3.29 -27.32 2.73
CA GLY A 624 -4.36 -26.55 2.07
C GLY A 624 -4.11 -25.06 1.84
N ASP A 625 -2.92 -24.51 2.12
CA ASP A 625 -2.62 -23.09 1.85
C ASP A 625 -2.28 -22.89 0.36
N VAL A 626 -3.20 -22.33 -0.43
CA VAL A 626 -2.97 -22.10 -1.86
C VAL A 626 -1.80 -21.11 -2.10
N HIS A 627 -1.39 -20.29 -1.10
CA HIS A 627 -0.12 -19.57 -1.22
C HIS A 627 1.09 -20.51 -1.21
N LEU A 628 1.06 -21.60 -0.45
CA LEU A 628 2.13 -22.60 -0.42
C LEU A 628 2.11 -23.48 -1.67
N LEU A 629 0.95 -24.04 -2.06
CA LEU A 629 0.82 -24.83 -3.29
C LEU A 629 1.39 -24.09 -4.50
N ARG A 630 1.03 -22.80 -4.63
CA ARG A 630 1.57 -21.89 -5.64
C ARG A 630 3.10 -21.71 -5.55
N ARG A 631 3.69 -21.73 -4.34
CA ARG A 631 5.16 -21.61 -4.17
C ARG A 631 5.92 -22.88 -4.49
N LEU A 632 5.31 -24.05 -4.29
CA LEU A 632 5.89 -25.31 -4.75
C LEU A 632 5.92 -25.32 -6.28
N ARG A 633 4.80 -25.01 -6.95
CA ARG A 633 4.74 -24.87 -8.42
C ARG A 633 5.66 -23.75 -8.97
N ASP A 634 5.75 -22.58 -8.31
CA ASP A 634 6.71 -21.52 -8.69
C ASP A 634 8.18 -22.01 -8.68
N LEU A 635 8.53 -22.98 -7.81
CA LEU A 635 9.88 -23.56 -7.69
C LEU A 635 10.12 -24.70 -8.71
N GLU A 636 9.08 -25.46 -9.02
CA GLU A 636 9.11 -26.56 -10.00
C GLU A 636 9.19 -26.03 -11.45
N GLU A 637 8.34 -25.06 -11.82
CA GLU A 637 8.32 -24.49 -13.18
C GLU A 637 9.55 -23.59 -13.45
N TYR A 638 10.05 -22.88 -12.43
CA TYR A 638 11.07 -21.84 -12.58
C TYR A 638 12.20 -21.93 -11.53
N PRO A 639 13.05 -22.98 -11.56
CA PRO A 639 14.22 -23.12 -10.68
C PRO A 639 15.31 -22.05 -10.92
N LEU A 640 15.18 -21.22 -11.98
CA LEU A 640 16.18 -20.24 -12.39
C LEU A 640 16.53 -19.23 -11.29
N LEU A 641 17.82 -19.17 -10.96
CA LEU A 641 18.38 -18.31 -9.93
C LEU A 641 17.89 -16.86 -10.04
N PRO A 642 17.49 -16.23 -8.92
CA PRO A 642 17.27 -14.79 -8.86
C PRO A 642 18.51 -14.03 -9.34
N SER A 643 18.33 -12.93 -10.08
CA SER A 643 19.47 -12.16 -10.66
C SER A 643 20.58 -11.73 -9.69
N TRP A 644 20.35 -11.69 -8.38
CA TRP A 644 21.36 -11.33 -7.39
C TRP A 644 22.17 -12.54 -6.90
N ALA A 645 21.71 -13.77 -7.20
CA ALA A 645 22.47 -15.01 -7.04
C ALA A 645 23.27 -15.35 -8.31
N ARG A 646 22.85 -14.86 -9.50
CA ARG A 646 23.69 -14.91 -10.73
C ARG A 646 24.90 -13.98 -10.67
N LEU A 647 24.74 -12.82 -10.01
CA LEU A 647 25.86 -11.96 -9.57
C LEU A 647 26.80 -12.63 -8.54
N ARG A 648 26.68 -13.94 -8.32
CA ARG A 648 27.59 -14.77 -7.51
C ARG A 648 28.32 -15.82 -8.37
N GLU A 649 27.86 -16.03 -9.61
CA GLU A 649 28.53 -16.85 -10.63
C GLU A 649 29.51 -15.99 -11.45
N GLU A 650 29.36 -14.66 -11.43
CA GLU A 650 30.27 -13.67 -12.07
C GLU A 650 31.40 -13.16 -11.13
N ASP A 651 31.51 -13.70 -9.92
CA ASP A 651 32.58 -13.40 -8.92
C ASP A 651 33.44 -14.66 -8.60
N GLU A 652 33.23 -15.81 -9.28
CA GLU A 652 33.95 -17.08 -9.08
C GLU A 652 34.50 -17.73 -10.39
N GLU A 653 34.55 -16.98 -11.51
CA GLU A 653 35.36 -17.25 -12.73
C GLU A 653 36.40 -16.15 -12.97
#